data_AF-A0AAD9CYG4-F1
#
_entry.id   AF-A0AAD9CYG4-F1
#
_cell.length_a   1.000
_cell.length_b   1.000
_cell.length_c   1.000
_cell.angle_alpha   90.00
_cell.angle_beta   90.00
_cell.angle_gamma   90.00
#
_symmetry.space_group_name_H-M   'P 1'
#
loop_
_entity.id
_entity.type
_entity.pdbx_description
1 polymer ?
#
loop_
_entity_poly.entity_id
_entity_poly.type
_entity_poly.pdbx_seq_one_letter_code
_entity_poly.pdbx_strand_id
1 'polypeptide(L)'
;MHLFPDRQHLSKGLAATEGPLPPPGHDPSRGPTLVVLVPDALLLIHPHKAPGREEWQMNVLKAPLHMRCQVRVGDPASANSAVGAQRGWMGLVSGEEGVWVGLDVEGEIKILRVDVGLDSTGRWFLRNTPMPSLPPRDKHASGGTVEASSPSSLQGITFMPLTDELRTMSSSKEQTQSSKAGVAVASISKLQSADGLARSHISVAAYERRSIALADGFGEISGQNEIPPIWDWGVISDLTSSCSSSSGTAIIDLVPVPEAPPHKYALALLSRPEGDILTHIGLHGPETSGDRWSMIAGEEVALVGVTGIATLVPSLSSSRGLTGLTAVITENGAILVTSPRVDVPPPTEISTVNPEDVAKRSAISIMKAMKQNVDWSDVVRATLGVVKKMQKRDMTNLVLKETFEVVKAEKDLNEMLEISRLQIAFFGTFDCQRRDFASDVLRMQEAAALFTAAAIAKDDKVSFELDSVWPLIYVAEWVFATLAQSLREIILHRASLEWGADDVAAPSAVLYAVNPYLRSLVLRLLAQVQALTAFVSTIKRPILPPESPGLSGVAPIRDVKATVLAKDRVKGMAVGQGINVVKWGKALMALQKGAPTATEEDTKSLLELHVSMSPEVLKRTLEALPNPSSLFMDEHSELEIFDRVTFMRLPKAIGAACNRCEGRTLLGVPGGVSPRGGESIWEKWKEERRLGCACGGSWVRI
;
A
#
# COMPACT_ATOMS: atom_id res chain seq x y z
N MET A 1 -9.62 -15.36 14.98
CA MET A 1 -9.40 -16.06 13.70
C MET A 1 -8.43 -15.22 12.89
N HIS A 2 -7.42 -15.84 12.30
CA HIS A 2 -6.53 -15.17 11.35
C HIS A 2 -6.63 -15.87 9.99
N LEU A 3 -6.95 -15.07 8.97
CA LEU A 3 -6.83 -15.46 7.57
C LEU A 3 -5.41 -15.14 7.14
N PHE A 4 -4.75 -16.05 6.43
CA PHE A 4 -3.55 -15.73 5.67
C PHE A 4 -4.00 -14.89 4.48
N PRO A 5 -3.95 -13.54 4.55
CA PRO A 5 -4.54 -12.74 3.50
C PRO A 5 -3.62 -12.80 2.28
N ASP A 6 -4.22 -12.75 1.09
CA ASP A 6 -3.43 -12.47 -0.11
C ASP A 6 -2.70 -11.14 0.09
N ARG A 7 -1.43 -11.09 -0.31
CA ARG A 7 -0.67 -9.85 -0.26
C ARG A 7 -1.44 -8.80 -1.04
N GLN A 8 -1.72 -7.65 -0.42
CA GLN A 8 -2.43 -6.58 -1.10
C GLN A 8 -1.60 -6.11 -2.30
N HIS A 9 -2.24 -6.01 -3.47
CA HIS A 9 -1.61 -5.48 -4.67
C HIS A 9 -1.49 -3.96 -4.56
N LEU A 10 -0.25 -3.49 -4.52
CA LEU A 10 0.12 -2.08 -4.54
C LEU A 10 0.40 -1.63 -5.98
N SER A 11 0.37 -0.31 -6.19
CA SER A 11 0.63 0.29 -7.51
C SER A 11 2.01 -0.05 -8.07
N LYS A 12 3.03 -0.31 -7.22
CA LYS A 12 4.37 -0.76 -7.64
C LYS A 12 4.72 -2.19 -7.18
N GLY A 13 3.79 -2.99 -6.65
CA GLY A 13 4.14 -4.32 -6.12
C GLY A 13 3.09 -5.03 -5.26
N LEU A 14 3.56 -5.76 -4.25
CA LEU A 14 2.75 -6.43 -3.22
C LEU A 14 3.13 -5.87 -1.86
N ALA A 15 2.15 -5.67 -0.97
CA ALA A 15 2.40 -5.22 0.39
C ALA A 15 3.31 -6.20 1.14
N ALA A 16 4.05 -5.69 2.13
CA ALA A 16 4.79 -6.53 3.06
C ALA A 16 3.81 -7.50 3.76
N THR A 17 4.26 -8.71 4.08
CA THR A 17 3.38 -9.70 4.71
C THR A 17 3.18 -9.36 6.18
N GLU A 18 1.93 -9.10 6.54
CA GLU A 18 1.48 -9.13 7.93
C GLU A 18 1.21 -10.60 8.29
N GLY A 19 2.09 -11.21 9.08
CA GLY A 19 1.95 -12.59 9.55
C GLY A 19 2.77 -13.65 8.78
N PRO A 20 2.57 -14.94 9.10
CA PRO A 20 3.34 -16.03 8.52
C PRO A 20 3.17 -16.09 7.01
N LEU A 21 4.28 -16.31 6.30
CA LEU A 21 4.25 -16.48 4.86
C LEU A 21 3.39 -17.70 4.49
N PRO A 22 2.51 -17.59 3.47
CA PRO A 22 1.86 -18.77 2.95
C PRO A 22 2.96 -19.73 2.46
N PRO A 23 2.84 -21.04 2.73
CA PRO A 23 3.92 -21.95 2.42
C PRO A 23 4.17 -22.07 0.90
N PRO A 24 5.36 -22.54 0.49
CA PRO A 24 5.69 -22.71 -0.92
C PRO A 24 4.64 -23.54 -1.67
N GLY A 25 4.11 -23.00 -2.78
CA GLY A 25 3.08 -23.66 -3.60
C GLY A 25 1.64 -23.48 -3.09
N HIS A 26 1.41 -22.63 -2.07
CA HIS A 26 0.09 -22.13 -1.74
C HIS A 26 -0.52 -21.39 -2.93
N ASP A 27 -1.77 -21.68 -3.24
CA ASP A 27 -2.51 -21.12 -4.35
C ASP A 27 -3.89 -20.70 -3.82
N PRO A 28 -4.16 -19.38 -3.73
CA PRO A 28 -5.39 -18.87 -3.10
C PRO A 28 -6.65 -19.28 -3.88
N SER A 29 -6.52 -19.66 -5.15
CA SER A 29 -7.64 -20.17 -5.94
C SER A 29 -8.17 -21.53 -5.44
N ARG A 30 -7.37 -22.26 -4.65
CA ARG A 30 -7.71 -23.60 -4.13
C ARG A 30 -8.46 -23.55 -2.80
N GLY A 31 -8.63 -22.37 -2.22
CA GLY A 31 -9.31 -22.15 -0.95
C GLY A 31 -8.42 -21.45 0.09
N PRO A 32 -9.04 -20.83 1.11
CA PRO A 32 -8.32 -20.05 2.11
C PRO A 32 -7.54 -20.95 3.08
N THR A 33 -6.44 -20.43 3.62
CA THR A 33 -5.81 -21.00 4.81
C THR A 33 -6.18 -20.15 6.03
N LEU A 34 -6.61 -20.78 7.12
CA LEU A 34 -7.10 -20.10 8.32
C LEU A 34 -6.51 -20.72 9.59
N VAL A 35 -6.14 -19.89 10.57
CA VAL A 35 -5.94 -20.33 11.96
C VAL A 35 -7.13 -19.85 12.80
N VAL A 36 -7.82 -20.79 13.44
CA VAL A 36 -8.99 -20.52 14.28
C VAL A 36 -8.70 -20.96 15.71
N LEU A 37 -8.91 -20.06 16.66
CA LEU A 37 -8.93 -20.39 18.08
C LEU A 37 -10.37 -20.76 18.48
N VAL A 38 -10.54 -21.95 19.04
CA VAL A 38 -11.78 -22.42 19.67
C VAL A 38 -11.51 -22.67 21.16
N PRO A 39 -12.54 -22.79 22.02
CA PRO A 39 -12.33 -22.88 23.47
C PRO A 39 -11.37 -24.01 23.91
N ASP A 40 -11.34 -25.13 23.21
CA ASP A 40 -10.53 -26.31 23.59
C ASP A 40 -9.28 -26.53 22.71
N ALA A 41 -9.12 -25.81 21.60
CA ALA A 41 -8.10 -26.10 20.60
C ALA A 41 -7.75 -24.94 19.65
N LEU A 42 -6.63 -25.11 18.95
CA LEU A 42 -6.29 -24.35 17.74
C LEU A 42 -6.55 -25.22 16.51
N LEU A 43 -7.22 -24.65 15.52
CA LEU A 43 -7.52 -25.29 14.25
C LEU A 43 -6.75 -24.61 13.13
N LEU A 44 -6.08 -25.40 12.29
CA LEU A 44 -5.58 -24.96 11.00
C LEU A 44 -6.49 -25.54 9.91
N ILE A 45 -7.22 -24.69 9.22
CA ILE A 45 -8.05 -25.05 8.08
C ILE A 45 -7.25 -24.73 6.81
N HIS A 46 -7.00 -25.71 5.95
CA HIS A 46 -6.16 -25.51 4.77
C HIS A 46 -6.60 -26.36 3.57
N PRO A 47 -6.31 -25.94 2.33
CA PRO A 47 -6.59 -26.75 1.15
C PRO A 47 -5.63 -27.95 1.05
N HIS A 48 -6.16 -29.11 0.67
CA HIS A 48 -5.42 -30.35 0.45
C HIS A 48 -5.96 -31.06 -0.79
N LYS A 49 -5.06 -31.51 -1.68
CA LYS A 49 -5.42 -32.37 -2.82
C LYS A 49 -5.73 -33.80 -2.36
N ALA A 50 -6.93 -34.31 -2.63
CA ALA A 50 -7.27 -35.67 -2.23
C ALA A 50 -6.41 -36.70 -2.98
N PRO A 51 -5.91 -37.77 -2.32
CA PRO A 51 -5.10 -38.79 -2.98
C PRO A 51 -5.90 -39.45 -4.12
N GLY A 52 -5.34 -39.44 -5.33
CA GLY A 52 -5.94 -40.06 -6.51
C GLY A 52 -7.09 -39.27 -7.18
N ARG A 53 -7.37 -38.02 -6.77
CA ARG A 53 -8.36 -37.14 -7.42
C ARG A 53 -7.75 -35.80 -7.83
N GLU A 54 -8.35 -35.14 -8.82
CA GLU A 54 -8.01 -33.76 -9.18
C GLU A 54 -8.71 -32.72 -8.30
N GLU A 55 -9.67 -33.15 -7.49
CA GLU A 55 -10.44 -32.29 -6.58
C GLU A 55 -9.63 -31.87 -5.35
N TRP A 56 -9.79 -30.60 -4.96
CA TRP A 56 -9.26 -30.02 -3.73
C TRP A 56 -10.33 -30.06 -2.63
N GLN A 57 -9.92 -30.40 -1.42
CA GLN A 57 -10.78 -30.43 -0.24
C GLN A 57 -10.15 -29.62 0.88
N MET A 58 -10.99 -29.09 1.77
CA MET A 58 -10.52 -28.41 2.98
C MET A 58 -10.24 -29.45 4.06
N ASN A 59 -9.01 -29.47 4.57
CA ASN A 59 -8.60 -30.31 5.68
C ASN A 59 -8.41 -29.46 6.94
N VAL A 60 -8.51 -30.09 8.12
CA VAL A 60 -8.39 -29.43 9.42
C VAL A 60 -7.37 -30.15 10.30
N LEU A 61 -6.34 -29.44 10.76
CA LEU A 61 -5.46 -29.91 11.84
C LEU A 61 -5.91 -29.30 13.17
N LYS A 62 -5.96 -30.11 14.23
CA LYS A 62 -6.39 -29.69 15.58
C LYS A 62 -5.25 -29.88 16.58
N ALA A 63 -4.80 -28.80 17.23
CA ALA A 63 -3.79 -28.82 18.29
C ALA A 63 -4.39 -28.38 19.65
N PRO A 64 -4.13 -29.10 20.76
CA PRO A 64 -4.67 -28.78 22.09
C PRO A 64 -3.97 -27.56 22.71
N LEU A 65 -4.70 -26.71 23.45
CA LEU A 65 -4.17 -25.43 23.97
C LEU A 65 -3.16 -25.56 25.13
N HIS A 66 -3.23 -26.62 25.93
CA HIS A 66 -2.58 -26.69 27.25
C HIS A 66 -1.15 -27.27 27.23
N MET A 67 -0.71 -27.84 26.11
CA MET A 67 0.59 -28.50 26.00
C MET A 67 1.31 -28.08 24.72
N ARG A 68 2.63 -28.23 24.71
CA ARG A 68 3.41 -28.13 23.48
C ARG A 68 3.03 -29.29 22.56
N CYS A 69 2.51 -28.99 21.39
CA CYS A 69 2.05 -29.98 20.44
C CYS A 69 2.47 -29.60 19.01
N GLN A 70 2.85 -30.60 18.23
CA GLN A 70 2.99 -30.48 16.78
C GLN A 70 2.10 -31.53 16.14
N VAL A 71 1.20 -31.07 15.27
CA VAL A 71 0.25 -31.92 14.53
C VAL A 71 0.53 -31.77 13.05
N ARG A 72 0.62 -32.90 12.33
CA ARG A 72 0.86 -32.95 10.89
C ARG A 72 -0.26 -33.70 10.18
N VAL A 73 -0.38 -33.46 8.88
CA VAL A 73 -1.30 -34.23 8.03
C VAL A 73 -0.93 -35.72 8.06
N GLY A 74 -1.88 -36.55 8.48
CA GLY A 74 -1.73 -38.00 8.62
C GLY A 74 -1.38 -38.49 10.03
N ASP A 75 -1.13 -37.58 10.97
CA ASP A 75 -0.99 -37.95 12.38
C ASP A 75 -2.35 -38.39 12.96
N PRO A 76 -2.36 -39.31 13.95
CA PRO A 76 -3.59 -39.64 14.67
C PRO A 76 -4.18 -38.39 15.33
N ALA A 77 -5.52 -38.31 15.37
CA ALA A 77 -6.22 -37.18 15.97
C ALA A 77 -5.71 -36.91 17.40
N SER A 78 -5.37 -35.66 17.69
CA SER A 78 -4.91 -35.26 19.02
C SER A 78 -6.02 -35.47 20.05
N ALA A 79 -5.64 -35.86 21.28
CA ALA A 79 -6.59 -36.05 22.37
C ALA A 79 -7.30 -34.72 22.70
N ASN A 80 -8.62 -34.78 22.94
CA ASN A 80 -9.39 -33.62 23.37
C ASN A 80 -8.88 -33.10 24.72
N SER A 81 -8.72 -31.77 24.82
CA SER A 81 -8.36 -31.12 26.08
C SER A 81 -9.57 -31.14 27.03
N ALA A 82 -9.36 -31.54 28.29
CA ALA A 82 -10.37 -31.38 29.35
C ALA A 82 -10.45 -29.92 29.85
N VAL A 83 -9.40 -29.12 29.60
CA VAL A 83 -9.30 -27.72 30.02
C VAL A 83 -9.58 -26.82 28.83
N GLY A 84 -10.62 -25.99 28.93
CA GLY A 84 -11.01 -25.01 27.91
C GLY A 84 -10.66 -23.58 28.34
N ALA A 85 -10.29 -22.75 27.38
CA ALA A 85 -10.16 -21.31 27.56
C ALA A 85 -11.54 -20.67 27.69
N GLN A 86 -11.72 -19.79 28.67
CA GLN A 86 -12.94 -19.01 28.84
C GLN A 86 -13.01 -17.88 27.81
N ARG A 87 -11.85 -17.27 27.53
CA ARG A 87 -11.67 -16.19 26.54
C ARG A 87 -10.33 -16.37 25.85
N GLY A 88 -10.22 -15.86 24.63
CA GLY A 88 -9.00 -15.97 23.84
C GLY A 88 -8.83 -14.85 22.83
N TRP A 89 -7.57 -14.45 22.63
CA TRP A 89 -7.14 -13.41 21.72
C TRP A 89 -6.07 -13.96 20.79
N MET A 90 -6.06 -13.53 19.54
CA MET A 90 -5.03 -13.90 18.58
C MET A 90 -4.47 -12.65 17.93
N GLY A 91 -3.15 -12.57 17.72
CA GLY A 91 -2.49 -11.47 17.02
C GLY A 91 -1.40 -11.92 16.07
N LEU A 92 -1.14 -11.10 15.05
CA LEU A 92 0.01 -11.24 14.16
C LEU A 92 1.03 -10.15 14.50
N VAL A 93 2.31 -10.52 14.47
CA VAL A 93 3.41 -9.59 14.78
C VAL A 93 4.38 -9.59 13.61
N SER A 94 4.60 -8.40 13.03
CA SER A 94 5.49 -8.21 11.87
C SER A 94 6.92 -8.65 12.20
N GLY A 95 7.54 -9.44 11.31
CA GLY A 95 8.93 -9.88 11.44
C GLY A 95 9.16 -11.23 12.14
N GLU A 96 8.14 -11.82 12.78
CA GLU A 96 8.28 -13.05 13.60
C GLU A 96 7.83 -14.36 12.92
N GLU A 97 7.16 -14.26 11.77
CA GLU A 97 6.58 -15.38 11.00
C GLU A 97 5.65 -16.31 11.83
N GLY A 98 5.07 -15.86 12.95
CA GLY A 98 4.23 -16.67 13.83
C GLY A 98 2.93 -15.98 14.25
N VAL A 99 1.95 -16.78 14.68
CA VAL A 99 0.69 -16.31 15.27
C VAL A 99 0.81 -16.36 16.80
N TRP A 100 0.47 -15.28 17.47
CA TRP A 100 0.47 -15.20 18.93
C TRP A 100 -0.95 -15.37 19.47
N VAL A 101 -1.07 -16.11 20.58
CA VAL A 101 -2.36 -16.43 21.19
C VAL A 101 -2.29 -16.16 22.69
N GLY A 102 -3.30 -15.47 23.21
CA GLY A 102 -3.48 -15.23 24.63
C GLY A 102 -4.77 -15.87 25.10
N LEU A 103 -4.73 -16.55 26.24
CA LEU A 103 -5.85 -17.32 26.79
C LEU A 103 -6.11 -16.93 28.23
N ASP A 104 -7.39 -16.86 28.60
CA ASP A 104 -7.85 -16.80 29.98
C ASP A 104 -8.31 -18.19 30.40
N VAL A 105 -7.54 -18.84 31.27
CA VAL A 105 -7.80 -20.21 31.74
C VAL A 105 -7.83 -20.17 33.26
N GLU A 106 -9.01 -20.36 33.85
CA GLU A 106 -9.19 -20.41 35.32
C GLU A 106 -8.64 -19.17 36.05
N GLY A 107 -8.66 -18.00 35.41
CA GLY A 107 -8.16 -16.74 35.96
C GLY A 107 -6.66 -16.49 35.73
N GLU A 108 -5.95 -17.42 35.08
CA GLU A 108 -4.56 -17.25 34.65
C GLU A 108 -4.46 -16.82 33.19
N ILE A 109 -3.50 -15.92 32.90
CA ILE A 109 -3.17 -15.52 31.54
C ILE A 109 -2.09 -16.46 30.99
N LYS A 110 -2.44 -17.23 29.94
CA LYS A 110 -1.50 -18.10 29.24
C LYS A 110 -1.23 -17.56 27.85
N ILE A 111 0.05 -17.48 27.47
CA ILE A 111 0.47 -17.05 26.14
C ILE A 111 1.00 -18.26 25.37
N LEU A 112 0.60 -18.40 24.11
CA LEU A 112 1.07 -19.44 23.19
C LEU A 112 1.63 -18.80 21.92
N ARG A 113 2.73 -19.33 21.41
CA ARG A 113 3.18 -19.10 20.04
C ARG A 113 2.68 -20.23 19.15
N VAL A 114 2.15 -19.89 17.99
CA VAL A 114 1.62 -20.83 16.99
C VAL A 114 2.38 -20.66 15.68
N ASP A 115 3.01 -21.75 15.24
CA ASP A 115 3.71 -21.82 13.96
C ASP A 115 2.93 -22.69 12.99
N VAL A 116 2.83 -22.24 11.74
CA VAL A 116 2.16 -22.94 10.65
C VAL A 116 3.10 -22.99 9.47
N GLY A 117 3.21 -24.14 8.82
CA GLY A 117 4.06 -24.28 7.64
C GLY A 117 3.96 -25.66 6.99
N LEU A 118 4.91 -25.93 6.07
CA LEU A 118 5.13 -27.25 5.49
C LEU A 118 6.39 -27.88 6.07
N ASP A 119 6.34 -29.18 6.34
CA ASP A 119 7.52 -29.95 6.71
C ASP A 119 8.41 -30.25 5.49
N SER A 120 9.54 -30.92 5.71
CA SER A 120 10.47 -31.32 4.64
C SER A 120 9.86 -32.27 3.61
N THR A 121 8.70 -32.86 3.90
CA THR A 121 7.95 -33.75 3.01
C THR A 121 6.80 -33.05 2.30
N GLY A 122 6.64 -31.73 2.49
CA GLY A 122 5.56 -30.94 1.90
C GLY A 122 4.20 -31.13 2.56
N ARG A 123 4.14 -31.64 3.80
CA ARG A 123 2.89 -31.77 4.56
C ARG A 123 2.68 -30.58 5.47
N TRP A 124 1.44 -30.13 5.58
CA TRP A 124 1.06 -29.09 6.51
C TRP A 124 1.28 -29.53 7.96
N PHE A 125 1.80 -28.61 8.77
CA PHE A 125 1.87 -28.76 10.21
C PHE A 125 1.30 -27.53 10.93
N LEU A 126 0.75 -27.80 12.11
CA LEU A 126 0.38 -26.81 13.11
C LEU A 126 1.17 -27.13 14.38
N ARG A 127 1.97 -26.17 14.85
CA ARG A 127 2.73 -26.31 16.10
C ARG A 127 2.33 -25.20 17.06
N ASN A 128 1.97 -25.57 18.28
CA ASN A 128 1.82 -24.60 19.37
C ASN A 128 2.93 -24.80 20.41
N THR A 129 3.38 -23.68 20.96
CA THR A 129 4.44 -23.63 21.97
C THR A 129 3.92 -22.75 23.10
N PRO A 130 3.60 -23.30 24.28
CA PRO A 130 3.31 -22.51 25.46
C PRO A 130 4.51 -21.66 25.84
N MET A 131 4.25 -20.37 26.05
CA MET A 131 5.26 -19.42 26.52
C MET A 131 5.28 -19.43 28.05
N PRO A 132 6.41 -19.02 28.68
CA PRO A 132 6.46 -18.88 30.13
C PRO A 132 5.33 -17.97 30.63
N SER A 133 4.72 -18.36 31.75
CA SER A 133 3.60 -17.64 32.37
C SER A 133 3.98 -16.20 32.70
N LEU A 134 3.04 -15.29 32.47
CA LEU A 134 3.16 -13.91 32.93
C LEU A 134 3.15 -13.86 34.47
N PRO A 135 3.73 -12.81 35.09
CA PRO A 135 3.59 -12.60 36.53
C PRO A 135 2.11 -12.62 36.94
N PRO A 136 1.76 -13.25 38.08
CA PRO A 136 0.37 -13.37 38.51
C PRO A 136 -0.30 -12.01 38.71
N ARG A 137 -1.61 -11.94 38.39
CA ARG A 137 -2.45 -10.72 38.37
C ARG A 137 -2.45 -9.92 39.69
N ASP A 138 -2.11 -10.54 40.83
CA ASP A 138 -2.45 -10.05 42.17
C ASP A 138 -1.29 -9.51 43.04
N LYS A 139 -0.15 -9.13 42.46
CA LYS A 139 0.88 -8.39 43.23
C LYS A 139 0.96 -6.93 42.81
N HIS A 140 -0.14 -6.20 43.02
CA HIS A 140 -0.04 -4.75 43.15
C HIS A 140 0.67 -4.47 44.47
N ALA A 141 1.99 -4.23 44.39
CA ALA A 141 2.75 -3.64 45.48
C ALA A 141 2.37 -2.16 45.59
N SER A 142 1.15 -1.90 46.07
CA SER A 142 0.86 -0.65 46.77
C SER A 142 1.73 -0.67 48.01
N GLY A 143 2.67 0.26 48.14
CA GLY A 143 3.40 0.43 49.38
C GLY A 143 2.40 0.70 50.51
N GLY A 144 2.29 -0.25 51.44
CA GLY A 144 1.55 -0.08 52.68
C GLY A 144 0.19 -0.79 52.72
N THR A 145 0.08 -1.68 53.71
CA THR A 145 -1.12 -2.34 54.24
C THR A 145 -1.86 -3.32 53.34
N VAL A 146 -2.15 -4.48 53.94
CA VAL A 146 -2.89 -5.63 53.40
C VAL A 146 -4.34 -5.19 53.14
N GLU A 147 -4.60 -4.55 52.02
CA GLU A 147 -5.96 -4.33 51.52
C GLU A 147 -6.35 -5.46 50.57
N ALA A 148 -7.55 -5.98 50.78
CA ALA A 148 -8.13 -7.09 50.05
C ALA A 148 -7.98 -6.90 48.54
N SER A 149 -7.48 -7.93 47.85
CA SER A 149 -7.37 -7.99 46.39
C SER A 149 -8.68 -7.53 45.74
N SER A 150 -8.70 -6.31 45.19
CA SER A 150 -9.87 -5.83 44.46
C SER A 150 -10.12 -6.77 43.29
N PRO A 151 -11.37 -7.19 43.03
CA PRO A 151 -11.65 -8.14 41.96
C PRO A 151 -11.18 -7.57 40.61
N SER A 152 -10.21 -8.23 40.00
CA SER A 152 -9.69 -7.88 38.68
C SER A 152 -10.26 -8.82 37.62
N SER A 153 -10.65 -8.30 36.46
CA SER A 153 -11.14 -9.12 35.35
C SER A 153 -10.45 -8.75 34.04
N LEU A 154 -9.94 -9.74 33.31
CA LEU A 154 -9.25 -9.52 32.04
C LEU A 154 -10.24 -9.10 30.94
N GLN A 155 -9.99 -7.95 30.34
CA GLN A 155 -10.79 -7.39 29.26
C GLN A 155 -10.19 -7.68 27.88
N GLY A 156 -8.87 -7.61 27.74
CA GLY A 156 -8.20 -7.73 26.44
C GLY A 156 -6.73 -8.13 26.51
N ILE A 157 -6.23 -8.71 25.42
CA ILE A 157 -4.80 -8.95 25.19
C ILE A 157 -4.44 -8.47 23.79
N THR A 158 -3.36 -7.72 23.67
CA THR A 158 -2.80 -7.28 22.38
C THR A 158 -1.31 -7.58 22.26
N PHE A 159 -0.84 -7.73 21.02
CA PHE A 159 0.51 -8.19 20.67
C PHE A 159 1.21 -7.16 19.79
N MET A 160 2.47 -6.84 20.10
CA MET A 160 3.24 -5.83 19.35
C MET A 160 4.68 -6.32 19.10
N PRO A 161 5.34 -5.90 18.01
CA PRO A 161 6.73 -6.26 17.73
C PRO A 161 7.67 -5.67 18.76
N LEU A 162 8.65 -6.45 19.19
CA LEU A 162 9.71 -5.97 20.09
C LEU A 162 10.79 -5.27 19.24
N THR A 163 10.86 -3.94 19.33
CA THR A 163 11.83 -3.13 18.60
C THR A 163 13.19 -3.05 19.31
N ASP A 164 14.26 -2.76 18.55
CA ASP A 164 15.60 -2.63 19.12
C ASP A 164 15.69 -1.50 20.17
N GLU A 165 14.90 -0.44 20.04
CA GLU A 165 14.79 0.62 21.06
C GLU A 165 14.27 0.09 22.40
N LEU A 166 13.29 -0.83 22.38
CA LEU A 166 12.79 -1.52 23.57
C LEU A 166 13.86 -2.47 24.14
N ARG A 167 14.63 -3.14 23.29
CA ARG A 167 15.74 -4.04 23.71
C ARG A 167 16.91 -3.30 24.35
N THR A 168 17.23 -2.09 23.86
CA THR A 168 18.37 -1.31 24.38
C THR A 168 18.15 -0.71 25.77
N MET A 169 16.89 -0.59 26.22
CA MET A 169 16.60 -0.14 27.60
C MET A 169 16.97 -1.20 28.66
N SER A 170 17.16 -2.47 28.27
CA SER A 170 17.40 -3.58 29.19
C SER A 170 18.83 -4.14 29.22
N SER A 171 19.83 -3.49 28.60
CA SER A 171 21.20 -4.04 28.55
C SER A 171 22.18 -3.37 29.52
N SER A 172 22.28 -3.91 30.74
CA SER A 172 23.56 -4.02 31.43
C SER A 172 23.82 -5.50 31.75
N LYS A 173 24.84 -6.06 31.09
CA LYS A 173 25.41 -7.43 31.20
C LYS A 173 24.92 -8.46 30.17
N GLU A 174 25.93 -9.05 29.53
CA GLU A 174 25.96 -10.29 28.73
C GLU A 174 25.10 -10.33 27.45
N GLN A 175 25.70 -9.87 26.35
CA GLN A 175 25.22 -10.16 24.99
C GLN A 175 25.41 -11.65 24.65
N THR A 176 24.48 -12.49 25.08
CA THR A 176 24.15 -13.69 24.30
C THR A 176 23.62 -13.25 22.93
N GLN A 177 24.00 -13.94 21.85
CA GLN A 177 23.46 -13.69 20.51
C GLN A 177 21.94 -13.85 20.54
N SER A 178 21.21 -12.75 20.72
CA SER A 178 19.76 -12.70 20.60
C SER A 178 19.41 -12.64 19.12
N SER A 179 18.40 -13.41 18.70
CA SER A 179 17.87 -13.23 17.37
C SER A 179 17.13 -11.90 17.30
N LYS A 180 16.95 -11.33 16.10
CA LYS A 180 16.13 -10.13 15.90
C LYS A 180 14.66 -10.32 16.27
N ALA A 181 14.27 -11.46 16.86
CA ALA A 181 12.91 -11.90 17.01
C ALA A 181 12.32 -11.72 18.44
N GLY A 182 11.22 -10.97 18.58
CA GLY A 182 10.54 -10.75 19.87
C GLY A 182 9.13 -10.12 19.78
N VAL A 183 8.34 -10.29 20.84
CA VAL A 183 6.97 -9.75 20.99
C VAL A 183 6.81 -9.09 22.36
N ALA A 184 6.08 -7.99 22.43
CA ALA A 184 5.51 -7.47 23.67
C ALA A 184 4.00 -7.75 23.72
N VAL A 185 3.52 -8.15 24.89
CA VAL A 185 2.14 -8.56 25.16
C VAL A 185 1.58 -7.60 26.19
N ALA A 186 0.56 -6.83 25.81
CA ALA A 186 -0.16 -5.96 26.73
C ALA A 186 -1.49 -6.63 27.14
N SER A 187 -1.66 -6.84 28.43
CA SER A 187 -2.88 -7.35 29.06
C SER A 187 -3.65 -6.21 29.74
N ILE A 188 -4.96 -6.16 29.50
CA ILE A 188 -5.85 -5.09 29.96
C ILE A 188 -6.83 -5.70 30.96
N SER A 189 -6.78 -5.23 32.20
CA SER A 189 -7.66 -5.70 33.28
C SER A 189 -8.54 -4.56 33.78
N LYS A 190 -9.81 -4.86 34.05
CA LYS A 190 -10.71 -3.97 34.79
C LYS A 190 -10.48 -4.16 36.27
N LEU A 191 -10.16 -3.08 36.97
CA LEU A 191 -10.07 -3.00 38.43
C LEU A 191 -11.26 -2.20 38.94
N GLN A 192 -11.90 -2.69 40.01
CA GLN A 192 -12.90 -1.92 40.73
C GLN A 192 -12.19 -1.07 41.79
N SER A 193 -12.35 0.25 41.76
CA SER A 193 -11.80 1.13 42.80
C SER A 193 -12.62 1.02 44.10
N ALA A 194 -12.02 1.48 45.21
CA ALA A 194 -12.70 1.58 46.49
C ALA A 194 -13.98 2.46 46.43
N ASP A 195 -14.02 3.41 45.50
CA ASP A 195 -15.17 4.30 45.27
C ASP A 195 -16.29 3.65 44.43
N GLY A 196 -16.15 2.37 44.07
CA GLY A 196 -17.10 1.64 43.23
C GLY A 196 -16.99 1.93 41.72
N LEU A 197 -16.14 2.89 41.31
CA LEU A 197 -15.87 3.21 39.92
C LEU A 197 -14.85 2.24 39.32
N ALA A 198 -15.07 1.82 38.08
CA ALA A 198 -14.12 0.97 37.38
C ALA A 198 -12.95 1.80 36.81
N ARG A 199 -11.76 1.20 36.77
CA ARG A 199 -10.59 1.71 36.04
C ARG A 199 -9.94 0.57 35.25
N SER A 200 -9.24 0.89 34.17
CA SER A 200 -8.46 -0.08 33.41
C SER A 200 -6.99 -0.08 33.86
N HIS A 201 -6.38 -1.26 33.87
CA HIS A 201 -4.98 -1.47 34.16
C HIS A 201 -4.32 -2.20 33.00
N ILE A 202 -3.17 -1.70 32.55
CA ILE A 202 -2.39 -2.32 31.48
C ILE A 202 -1.12 -2.88 32.10
N SER A 203 -0.83 -4.16 31.81
CA SER A 203 0.45 -4.80 32.10
C SER A 203 1.08 -5.24 30.79
N VAL A 204 2.32 -4.81 30.54
CA VAL A 204 3.10 -5.22 29.37
C VAL A 204 4.21 -6.15 29.81
N ALA A 205 4.41 -7.25 29.09
CA ALA A 205 5.54 -8.15 29.22
C ALA A 205 6.14 -8.44 27.85
N ALA A 206 7.44 -8.68 27.79
CA ALA A 206 8.13 -8.96 26.53
C ALA A 206 8.71 -10.38 26.50
N TYR A 207 8.68 -10.99 25.32
CA TYR A 207 9.26 -12.28 25.02
C TYR A 207 10.29 -12.11 23.90
N GLU A 208 11.43 -12.78 24.03
CA GLU A 208 12.45 -12.81 22.99
C GLU A 208 12.92 -14.23 22.71
N ARG A 209 13.39 -14.43 21.48
CA ARG A 209 13.99 -15.70 21.06
C ARG A 209 15.51 -15.64 21.28
N ARG A 210 15.95 -16.43 22.25
CA ARG A 210 17.36 -16.54 22.68
C ARG A 210 17.96 -17.88 22.26
N SER A 211 19.26 -17.87 22.00
CA SER A 211 20.01 -19.11 21.82
C SER A 211 20.17 -19.80 23.18
N ILE A 212 19.95 -21.11 23.20
CA ILE A 212 20.15 -21.96 24.38
C ILE A 212 21.34 -22.85 24.11
N ALA A 213 22.28 -22.87 25.06
CA ALA A 213 23.31 -23.89 25.12
C ALA A 213 22.68 -25.20 25.59
N LEU A 214 22.81 -26.25 24.77
CA LEU A 214 22.48 -27.61 25.22
C LEU A 214 23.47 -28.04 26.30
N ALA A 215 23.01 -28.85 27.25
CA ALA A 215 23.90 -29.51 28.19
C ALA A 215 24.88 -30.43 27.45
N ASP A 216 26.12 -30.50 27.92
CA ASP A 216 27.27 -31.12 27.22
C ASP A 216 27.01 -32.57 26.74
N GLY A 217 26.15 -33.32 27.43
CA GLY A 217 25.79 -34.71 27.07
C GLY A 217 24.87 -34.88 25.84
N PHE A 218 24.25 -33.81 25.32
CA PHE A 218 23.37 -33.92 24.13
C PHE A 218 24.13 -33.94 22.80
N GLY A 219 25.37 -33.44 22.77
CA GLY A 219 26.23 -33.53 21.58
C GLY A 219 26.63 -34.95 21.23
N GLU A 220 26.74 -35.81 22.25
CA GLU A 220 27.08 -37.22 22.06
C GLU A 220 25.94 -38.02 21.39
N ILE A 221 24.68 -37.57 21.56
CA ILE A 221 23.50 -38.24 21.02
C ILE A 221 23.26 -37.87 19.55
N SER A 222 23.65 -36.67 19.11
CA SER A 222 23.39 -36.18 17.76
C SER A 222 24.40 -36.68 16.72
N GLY A 223 25.54 -37.24 17.14
CA GLY A 223 26.57 -37.77 16.25
C GLY A 223 27.25 -36.72 15.34
N GLN A 224 27.05 -35.44 15.61
CA GLN A 224 27.61 -34.31 14.86
C GLN A 224 28.51 -33.46 15.76
N ASN A 225 29.72 -33.12 15.27
CA ASN A 225 30.71 -32.32 16.03
C ASN A 225 30.30 -30.87 16.28
N GLU A 226 29.33 -30.34 15.54
CA GLU A 226 28.76 -29.00 15.74
C GLU A 226 27.25 -29.12 15.84
N ILE A 227 26.70 -28.85 17.03
CA ILE A 227 25.25 -28.79 17.23
C ILE A 227 24.78 -27.42 16.73
N PRO A 228 23.82 -27.35 15.79
CA PRO A 228 23.25 -26.06 15.39
C PRO A 228 22.68 -25.34 16.63
N PRO A 229 22.76 -24.00 16.69
CA PRO A 229 22.23 -23.23 17.80
C PRO A 229 20.75 -23.53 17.98
N ILE A 230 20.39 -24.04 19.16
CA ILE A 230 19.00 -24.25 19.55
C ILE A 230 18.45 -22.93 20.05
N TRP A 231 17.23 -22.62 19.65
CA TRP A 231 16.57 -21.39 20.01
C TRP A 231 15.32 -21.69 20.81
N ASP A 232 15.10 -20.91 21.85
CA ASP A 232 13.88 -20.98 22.66
C ASP A 232 13.41 -19.58 23.05
N TRP A 233 12.19 -19.51 23.57
CA TRP A 233 11.53 -18.28 23.97
C TRP A 233 11.72 -18.02 25.47
N GLY A 234 12.22 -16.84 25.80
CA GLY A 234 12.37 -16.36 27.18
C GLY A 234 11.53 -15.11 27.43
N VAL A 235 11.16 -14.87 28.69
CA VAL A 235 10.58 -13.59 29.16
C VAL A 235 11.72 -12.62 29.45
N ILE A 236 11.59 -11.37 29.03
CA ILE A 236 12.50 -10.29 29.42
C ILE A 236 12.01 -9.69 30.73
N SER A 237 12.72 -9.93 31.83
CA SER A 237 12.33 -9.52 33.19
C SER A 237 12.24 -8.00 33.36
N ASP A 238 13.11 -7.25 32.67
CA ASP A 238 13.29 -5.82 32.92
C ASP A 238 12.32 -4.93 32.14
N LEU A 239 11.53 -5.53 31.24
CA LEU A 239 10.55 -4.85 30.37
C LEU A 239 9.10 -5.00 30.87
N THR A 240 8.89 -5.42 32.12
CA THR A 240 7.56 -5.46 32.72
C THR A 240 7.14 -4.07 33.21
N SER A 241 6.23 -3.42 32.48
CA SER A 241 5.64 -2.14 32.89
C SER A 241 4.15 -2.30 33.19
N SER A 242 3.67 -1.63 34.23
CA SER A 242 2.27 -1.62 34.62
C SER A 242 1.76 -0.19 34.85
N CYS A 243 0.55 0.12 34.40
CA CYS A 243 -0.08 1.42 34.60
C CYS A 243 -1.59 1.27 34.82
N SER A 244 -2.20 2.23 35.54
CA SER A 244 -3.64 2.28 35.78
C SER A 244 -4.24 3.58 35.25
N SER A 245 -5.45 3.52 34.72
CA SER A 245 -6.23 4.69 34.34
C SER A 245 -6.77 5.45 35.54
N SER A 246 -7.18 6.69 35.30
CA SER A 246 -8.01 7.42 36.25
C SER A 246 -9.31 6.65 36.51
N SER A 247 -9.85 6.83 37.72
CA SER A 247 -11.15 6.28 38.10
C SER A 247 -12.25 6.73 37.13
N GLY A 248 -13.10 5.80 36.70
CA GLY A 248 -14.19 6.07 35.75
C GLY A 248 -13.78 5.98 34.27
N THR A 249 -12.50 5.78 33.96
CA THR A 249 -12.04 5.52 32.58
C THR A 249 -11.90 4.02 32.34
N ALA A 250 -12.48 3.51 31.26
CA ALA A 250 -12.36 2.12 30.85
C ALA A 250 -11.88 2.01 29.40
N ILE A 251 -10.96 1.10 29.12
CA ILE A 251 -10.60 0.71 27.75
C ILE A 251 -11.65 -0.29 27.26
N ILE A 252 -12.33 0.05 26.16
CA ILE A 252 -13.26 -0.83 25.48
C ILE A 252 -12.51 -1.76 24.53
N ASP A 253 -11.63 -1.19 23.69
CA ASP A 253 -10.81 -1.95 22.75
C ASP A 253 -9.48 -1.25 22.46
N LEU A 254 -8.48 -2.01 22.02
CA LEU A 254 -7.10 -1.56 21.86
C LEU A 254 -6.41 -2.26 20.69
N VAL A 255 -5.93 -1.46 19.72
CA VAL A 255 -5.22 -1.96 18.53
C VAL A 255 -3.81 -1.37 18.47
N PRO A 256 -2.75 -2.19 18.37
CA PRO A 256 -1.38 -1.70 18.40
C PRO A 256 -1.05 -0.96 17.09
N VAL A 257 -0.20 0.07 17.19
CA VAL A 257 0.23 0.92 16.07
C VAL A 257 1.76 0.80 15.95
N PRO A 258 2.26 -0.36 15.50
CA PRO A 258 3.69 -0.68 15.59
C PRO A 258 4.55 0.12 14.64
N GLU A 259 4.00 0.77 13.62
CA GLU A 259 4.78 1.54 12.64
C GLU A 259 4.92 3.03 13.01
N ALA A 260 4.25 3.48 14.07
CA ALA A 260 4.37 4.84 14.60
C ALA A 260 5.51 4.90 15.63
N PRO A 261 6.61 5.66 15.38
CA PRO A 261 7.65 5.86 16.38
C PRO A 261 7.08 6.47 17.67
N PRO A 262 7.52 6.06 18.87
CA PRO A 262 8.63 5.16 19.18
C PRO A 262 8.21 3.67 19.25
N HIS A 263 7.19 3.26 18.49
CA HIS A 263 6.70 1.87 18.39
C HIS A 263 6.05 1.33 19.67
N LYS A 264 5.55 2.25 20.51
CA LYS A 264 4.94 1.94 21.81
C LYS A 264 3.48 2.37 21.90
N TYR A 265 2.88 2.79 20.81
CA TYR A 265 1.51 3.31 20.79
C TYR A 265 0.51 2.25 20.38
N ALA A 266 -0.69 2.37 20.94
CA ALA A 266 -1.89 1.70 20.46
C ALA A 266 -3.02 2.71 20.30
N LEU A 267 -3.86 2.48 19.31
CA LEU A 267 -5.13 3.16 19.13
C LEU A 267 -6.14 2.54 20.11
N ALA A 268 -6.73 3.36 20.97
CA ALA A 268 -7.61 2.93 22.04
C ALA A 268 -8.99 3.57 21.90
N LEU A 269 -10.02 2.74 22.09
CA LEU A 269 -11.38 3.19 22.33
C LEU A 269 -11.59 3.27 23.84
N LEU A 270 -11.74 4.48 24.35
CA LEU A 270 -11.89 4.74 25.78
C LEU A 270 -13.32 5.17 26.07
N SER A 271 -13.89 4.62 27.15
CA SER A 271 -15.12 5.12 27.76
C SER A 271 -14.77 5.99 28.96
N ARG A 272 -15.22 7.24 28.94
CA ARG A 272 -15.06 8.21 30.03
C ARG A 272 -16.43 8.71 30.51
N PRO A 273 -16.53 9.30 31.71
CA PRO A 273 -17.77 9.92 32.17
C PRO A 273 -18.31 11.00 31.21
N GLU A 274 -17.42 11.69 30.48
CA GLU A 274 -17.80 12.72 29.50
C GLU A 274 -18.28 12.14 28.15
N GLY A 275 -18.02 10.85 27.89
CA GLY A 275 -18.36 10.17 26.65
C GLY A 275 -17.26 9.24 26.14
N ASP A 276 -17.56 8.52 25.06
CA ASP A 276 -16.60 7.63 24.43
C ASP A 276 -15.69 8.39 23.47
N ILE A 277 -14.40 8.06 23.47
CA ILE A 277 -13.40 8.72 22.64
C ILE A 277 -12.47 7.70 21.97
N LEU A 278 -11.95 8.07 20.80
CA LEU A 278 -10.88 7.38 20.12
C LEU A 278 -9.59 8.21 20.24
N THR A 279 -8.52 7.63 20.78
CA THR A 279 -7.23 8.30 20.96
C THR A 279 -6.08 7.31 20.93
N HIS A 280 -4.82 7.77 20.86
CA HIS A 280 -3.68 6.88 21.06
C HIS A 280 -3.29 6.84 22.53
N ILE A 281 -2.88 5.66 23.00
CA ILE A 281 -2.25 5.49 24.30
C ILE A 281 -0.86 4.88 24.13
N GLY A 282 0.12 5.40 24.87
CA GLY A 282 1.39 4.72 25.08
C GLY A 282 1.16 3.45 25.90
N LEU A 283 1.85 2.37 25.57
CA LEU A 283 1.79 1.10 26.30
C LEU A 283 2.92 0.98 27.33
N HIS A 284 3.91 1.87 27.24
CA HIS A 284 4.99 2.02 28.20
C HIS A 284 5.03 3.46 28.72
N GLY A 285 5.10 3.63 30.04
CA GLY A 285 5.12 4.96 30.68
C GLY A 285 6.54 5.55 30.72
N PRO A 286 6.69 6.87 30.87
CA PRO A 286 7.96 7.47 31.27
C PRO A 286 8.32 7.02 32.70
N GLU A 287 9.58 6.63 32.92
CA GLU A 287 10.10 6.05 34.18
C GLU A 287 9.98 6.96 35.41
N THR A 288 9.52 8.22 35.27
CA THR A 288 9.73 9.27 36.28
C THR A 288 8.48 9.83 36.96
N SER A 289 7.25 9.34 36.71
CA SER A 289 6.05 9.87 37.39
C SER A 289 5.09 8.80 37.88
N GLY A 290 5.11 8.55 39.19
CA GLY A 290 4.51 7.39 39.83
C GLY A 290 2.99 7.36 40.04
N ASP A 291 2.14 8.12 39.33
CA ASP A 291 0.67 7.93 39.51
C ASP A 291 -0.28 8.58 38.48
N ARG A 292 0.16 8.92 37.26
CA ARG A 292 -0.74 9.56 36.28
C ARG A 292 -0.84 8.72 35.01
N TRP A 293 -2.09 8.47 34.59
CA TRP A 293 -2.48 8.10 33.24
C TRP A 293 -2.06 9.21 32.25
N SER A 294 -0.75 9.39 32.08
CA SER A 294 -0.09 10.34 31.16
C SER A 294 0.16 9.71 29.79
N MET A 295 -0.49 8.58 29.52
CA MET A 295 -0.27 7.77 28.33
C MET A 295 -1.08 8.22 27.13
N ILE A 296 -2.11 9.06 27.32
CA ILE A 296 -2.84 9.62 26.19
C ILE A 296 -1.86 10.45 25.36
N ALA A 297 -1.67 10.02 24.13
CA ALA A 297 -0.85 10.67 23.14
C ALA A 297 -1.73 10.98 21.95
N GLY A 298 -1.47 12.10 21.29
CA GLY A 298 -2.19 12.41 20.08
C GLY A 298 -3.51 13.17 20.28
N GLU A 299 -4.25 13.27 19.19
CA GLU A 299 -5.59 13.84 19.11
C GLU A 299 -6.63 12.95 19.81
N GLU A 300 -7.71 13.55 20.31
CA GLU A 300 -8.89 12.83 20.81
C GLU A 300 -10.06 13.06 19.85
N VAL A 301 -10.71 11.99 19.41
CA VAL A 301 -11.90 12.05 18.55
C VAL A 301 -13.09 11.56 19.36
N ALA A 302 -14.02 12.47 19.67
CA ALA A 302 -15.25 12.13 20.37
C ALA A 302 -16.16 11.26 19.49
N LEU A 303 -16.72 10.22 20.08
CA LEU A 303 -17.64 9.29 19.42
C LEU A 303 -19.05 9.48 19.98
N VAL A 304 -20.05 9.36 19.12
CA VAL A 304 -21.47 9.47 19.50
C VAL A 304 -22.17 8.16 19.18
N GLY A 305 -22.90 7.62 20.15
CA GLY A 305 -23.76 6.45 19.95
C GLY A 305 -23.05 5.09 20.01
N VAL A 306 -21.84 5.03 20.55
CA VAL A 306 -21.19 3.75 20.86
C VAL A 306 -21.91 3.13 22.06
N THR A 307 -22.43 1.92 21.88
CA THR A 307 -23.16 1.18 22.92
C THR A 307 -22.81 -0.30 22.79
N GLY A 308 -22.74 -1.01 23.92
CA GLY A 308 -22.43 -2.45 23.94
C GLY A 308 -20.97 -2.78 23.67
N ILE A 309 -20.71 -3.99 23.16
CA ILE A 309 -19.36 -4.44 22.79
C ILE A 309 -18.96 -3.74 21.49
N ALA A 310 -17.77 -3.11 21.48
CA ALA A 310 -17.22 -2.46 20.31
C ALA A 310 -15.82 -2.99 19.98
N THR A 311 -15.49 -3.02 18.69
CA THR A 311 -14.17 -3.43 18.19
C THR A 311 -13.65 -2.43 17.17
N LEU A 312 -12.36 -2.11 17.25
CA LEU A 312 -11.66 -1.21 16.35
C LEU A 312 -11.03 -1.98 15.18
N VAL A 313 -11.24 -1.47 13.97
CA VAL A 313 -10.56 -1.94 12.76
C VAL A 313 -9.93 -0.72 12.07
N PRO A 314 -8.63 -0.45 12.31
CA PRO A 314 -7.95 0.66 11.65
C PRO A 314 -7.69 0.35 10.17
N SER A 315 -7.71 1.39 9.34
CA SER A 315 -7.19 1.34 7.98
C SER A 315 -5.66 1.29 7.98
N LEU A 316 -5.10 1.07 6.80
CA LEU A 316 -3.66 0.89 6.61
C LEU A 316 -2.83 2.12 6.99
N SER A 317 -3.33 3.33 6.79
CA SER A 317 -2.65 4.55 7.26
C SER A 317 -2.84 4.75 8.76
N SER A 318 -3.99 4.35 9.31
CA SER A 318 -4.29 4.43 10.75
C SER A 318 -3.45 3.47 11.59
N SER A 319 -3.20 2.25 11.10
CA SER A 319 -2.28 1.30 11.74
C SER A 319 -0.82 1.80 11.78
N ARG A 320 -0.52 2.88 11.03
CA ARG A 320 0.77 3.57 11.00
C ARG A 320 0.82 4.87 11.81
N GLY A 321 -0.27 5.19 12.52
CA GLY A 321 -0.40 6.41 13.33
C GLY A 321 -0.57 7.68 12.49
N LEU A 322 -0.94 7.55 11.22
CA LEU A 322 -1.13 8.66 10.28
C LEU A 322 -2.61 8.98 10.07
N THR A 323 -2.89 10.03 9.29
CA THR A 323 -4.26 10.35 8.87
C THR A 323 -4.84 9.16 8.11
N GLY A 324 -5.94 8.61 8.60
CA GLY A 324 -6.62 7.45 8.02
C GLY A 324 -8.02 7.28 8.58
N LEU A 325 -8.64 6.13 8.31
CA LEU A 325 -9.98 5.80 8.80
C LEU A 325 -9.91 4.66 9.80
N THR A 326 -10.71 4.74 10.85
CA THR A 326 -10.92 3.63 11.77
C THR A 326 -12.40 3.29 11.80
N ALA A 327 -12.72 2.01 11.62
CA ALA A 327 -14.08 1.53 11.83
C ALA A 327 -14.25 1.11 13.30
N VAL A 328 -15.28 1.64 13.94
CA VAL A 328 -15.78 1.17 15.24
C VAL A 328 -16.96 0.26 14.96
N ILE A 329 -16.76 -1.04 15.11
CA ILE A 329 -17.79 -2.06 14.88
C ILE A 329 -18.53 -2.27 16.20
N THR A 330 -19.83 -2.01 16.20
CA THR A 330 -20.73 -2.22 17.33
C THR A 330 -21.81 -3.22 16.96
N GLU A 331 -22.62 -3.65 17.92
CA GLU A 331 -23.80 -4.50 17.66
C GLU A 331 -24.79 -3.84 16.69
N ASN A 332 -24.85 -2.51 16.66
CA ASN A 332 -25.76 -1.73 15.81
C ASN A 332 -25.19 -1.43 14.41
N GLY A 333 -23.96 -1.87 14.12
CA GLY A 333 -23.27 -1.65 12.85
C GLY A 333 -21.90 -0.98 12.99
N ALA A 334 -21.31 -0.64 11.85
CA ALA A 334 -19.99 -0.02 11.78
C ALA A 334 -20.07 1.50 11.64
N ILE A 335 -19.36 2.20 12.52
CA ILE A 335 -19.18 3.65 12.48
C ILE A 335 -17.79 3.92 11.94
N LEU A 336 -17.68 4.63 10.80
CA LEU A 336 -16.40 5.05 10.24
C LEU A 336 -16.03 6.43 10.75
N VAL A 337 -14.85 6.53 11.36
CA VAL A 337 -14.32 7.80 11.88
C VAL A 337 -12.91 8.05 11.38
N THR A 338 -12.53 9.33 11.27
CA THR A 338 -11.15 9.71 11.03
C THR A 338 -10.31 9.33 12.23
N SER A 339 -9.24 8.58 12.01
CA SER A 339 -8.34 8.19 13.10
C SER A 339 -7.63 9.42 13.69
N PRO A 340 -7.50 9.53 15.02
CA PRO A 340 -6.59 10.48 15.63
C PRO A 340 -5.16 10.23 15.12
N ARG A 341 -4.27 11.21 15.27
CA ARG A 341 -2.83 11.07 14.96
C ARG A 341 -1.99 11.02 16.22
N VAL A 342 -0.87 10.31 16.16
CA VAL A 342 0.09 10.19 17.28
C VAL A 342 0.89 11.50 17.49
N ASP A 343 1.34 12.12 16.40
CA ASP A 343 2.31 13.23 16.46
C ASP A 343 1.72 14.61 16.81
N VAL A 344 0.40 14.71 17.02
CA VAL A 344 -0.31 15.97 17.25
C VAL A 344 -0.76 16.02 18.71
N PRO A 345 -0.35 16.99 19.53
CA PRO A 345 -0.79 17.05 20.92
C PRO A 345 -2.33 17.18 21.01
N PRO A 346 -2.96 16.66 22.08
CA PRO A 346 -4.40 16.76 22.27
C PRO A 346 -4.82 18.25 22.24
N PRO A 347 -5.90 18.61 21.53
CA PRO A 347 -6.31 19.99 21.40
C PRO A 347 -6.63 20.59 22.77
N THR A 348 -5.99 21.71 23.12
CA THR A 348 -6.19 22.42 24.38
C THR A 348 -7.49 23.22 24.44
N GLU A 349 -8.13 23.47 23.29
CA GLU A 349 -9.44 24.13 23.16
C GLU A 349 -10.24 23.49 22.03
N ILE A 350 -11.57 23.70 22.00
CA ILE A 350 -12.47 23.32 20.89
C ILE A 350 -12.11 24.18 19.67
N SER A 351 -10.97 23.87 19.06
CA SER A 351 -10.45 24.57 17.91
C SER A 351 -11.22 24.11 16.68
N THR A 352 -11.81 25.07 15.97
CA THR A 352 -12.34 24.83 14.63
C THR A 352 -11.22 24.23 13.78
N VAL A 353 -11.47 23.06 13.19
CA VAL A 353 -10.51 22.36 12.33
C VAL A 353 -9.98 23.32 11.26
N ASN A 354 -8.71 23.69 11.35
CA ASN A 354 -8.06 24.56 10.36
C ASN A 354 -7.83 23.77 9.06
N PRO A 355 -8.42 24.18 7.93
CA PRO A 355 -8.27 23.46 6.67
C PRO A 355 -6.82 23.33 6.19
N GLU A 356 -5.98 24.34 6.44
CA GLU A 356 -4.57 24.30 6.05
C GLU A 356 -3.78 23.24 6.82
N ASP A 357 -4.07 23.10 8.12
CA ASP A 357 -3.43 22.07 8.94
C ASP A 357 -3.85 20.68 8.50
N VAL A 358 -5.13 20.48 8.18
CA VAL A 358 -5.62 19.20 7.61
C VAL A 358 -4.94 18.91 6.28
N ALA A 359 -4.78 19.90 5.40
CA ALA A 359 -4.12 19.73 4.11
C ALA A 359 -2.65 19.31 4.26
N LYS A 360 -1.88 20.03 5.10
CA LYS A 360 -0.47 19.70 5.42
C LYS A 360 -0.34 18.30 6.01
N ARG A 361 -1.21 17.95 6.97
CA ARG A 361 -1.23 16.62 7.61
C ARG A 361 -1.51 15.50 6.59
N SER A 362 -2.45 15.75 5.68
CA SER A 362 -2.82 14.80 4.62
C SER A 362 -1.67 14.60 3.63
N ALA A 363 -1.02 15.69 3.21
CA ALA A 363 0.14 15.65 2.31
C ALA A 363 1.30 14.82 2.90
N ILE A 364 1.64 15.01 4.17
CA ILE A 364 2.68 14.22 4.87
C ILE A 364 2.31 12.73 4.89
N SER A 365 1.04 12.41 5.18
CA SER A 365 0.56 11.03 5.27
C SER A 365 0.59 10.33 3.90
N ILE A 366 0.13 11.02 2.85
CA ILE A 366 0.20 10.57 1.45
C ILE A 366 1.65 10.32 1.06
N MET A 367 2.56 11.25 1.35
CA MET A 367 3.95 11.14 0.94
C MET A 367 4.67 9.99 1.67
N LYS A 368 4.43 9.81 2.98
CA LYS A 368 4.94 8.65 3.73
C LYS A 368 4.42 7.33 3.14
N ALA A 369 3.14 7.27 2.76
CA ALA A 369 2.58 6.09 2.09
C ALA A 369 3.22 5.85 0.70
N MET A 370 3.42 6.90 -0.11
CA MET A 370 4.11 6.80 -1.41
C MET A 370 5.53 6.26 -1.28
N LYS A 371 6.30 6.73 -0.28
CA LYS A 371 7.67 6.24 0.00
C LYS A 371 7.69 4.78 0.43
N GLN A 372 6.72 4.37 1.23
CA GLN A 372 6.55 2.98 1.68
C GLN A 372 5.88 2.09 0.61
N ASN A 373 5.51 2.67 -0.54
CA ASN A 373 4.77 2.01 -1.62
C ASN A 373 3.38 1.52 -1.22
N VAL A 374 2.78 2.09 -0.17
CA VAL A 374 1.51 1.65 0.40
C VAL A 374 0.34 2.44 -0.20
N ASP A 375 -0.87 1.85 -0.20
CA ASP A 375 -2.10 2.58 -0.59
C ASP A 375 -2.35 3.76 0.35
N TRP A 376 -2.83 4.87 -0.22
CA TRP A 376 -3.16 6.11 0.47
C TRP A 376 -4.62 6.53 0.25
N SER A 377 -5.43 5.65 -0.34
CA SER A 377 -6.85 5.92 -0.63
C SER A 377 -7.67 6.21 0.63
N ASP A 378 -7.30 5.61 1.76
CA ASP A 378 -7.90 5.86 3.06
C ASP A 378 -7.60 7.28 3.57
N VAL A 379 -6.41 7.81 3.31
CA VAL A 379 -6.04 9.20 3.62
C VAL A 379 -6.99 10.16 2.90
N VAL A 380 -7.24 9.97 1.59
CA VAL A 380 -8.15 10.84 0.82
C VAL A 380 -9.56 10.83 1.41
N ARG A 381 -10.07 9.65 1.76
CA ARG A 381 -11.40 9.51 2.36
C ARG A 381 -11.46 10.16 3.74
N ALA A 382 -10.44 9.98 4.55
CA ALA A 382 -10.31 10.61 5.87
C ALA A 382 -10.29 12.13 5.75
N THR A 383 -9.44 12.69 4.88
CA THR A 383 -9.33 14.13 4.62
C THR A 383 -10.66 14.75 4.22
N LEU A 384 -11.38 14.11 3.29
CA LEU A 384 -12.67 14.61 2.81
C LEU A 384 -13.84 14.31 3.76
N GLY A 385 -13.65 13.39 4.72
CA GLY A 385 -14.62 13.06 5.77
C GLY A 385 -14.68 14.12 6.86
N VAL A 386 -13.58 14.85 7.10
CA VAL A 386 -13.50 15.90 8.13
C VAL A 386 -14.15 17.22 7.68
N VAL A 387 -14.27 17.46 6.37
CA VAL A 387 -14.81 18.71 5.81
C VAL A 387 -16.25 18.59 5.35
N LYS A 388 -17.00 19.70 5.42
CA LYS A 388 -18.37 19.77 4.88
C LYS A 388 -18.35 19.61 3.36
N LYS A 389 -19.45 19.08 2.79
CA LYS A 389 -19.59 18.84 1.33
C LYS A 389 -19.21 20.06 0.47
N MET A 390 -19.61 21.26 0.87
CA MET A 390 -19.31 22.50 0.14
C MET A 390 -17.82 22.88 0.14
N GLN A 391 -17.05 22.45 1.15
CA GLN A 391 -15.63 22.77 1.33
C GLN A 391 -14.69 21.72 0.71
N LYS A 392 -15.23 20.61 0.19
CA LYS A 392 -14.42 19.51 -0.36
C LYS A 392 -13.53 19.95 -1.52
N ARG A 393 -13.99 20.87 -2.36
CA ARG A 393 -13.23 21.40 -3.50
C ARG A 393 -12.03 22.22 -3.03
N ASP A 394 -12.25 23.14 -2.10
CA ASP A 394 -11.18 23.99 -1.56
C ASP A 394 -10.15 23.14 -0.81
N MET A 395 -10.61 22.17 -0.02
CA MET A 395 -9.75 21.19 0.66
C MET A 395 -8.92 20.37 -0.34
N THR A 396 -9.52 19.91 -1.44
CA THR A 396 -8.82 19.18 -2.50
C THR A 396 -7.67 20.02 -3.07
N ASN A 397 -7.93 21.28 -3.39
CA ASN A 397 -6.91 22.18 -3.94
C ASN A 397 -5.77 22.43 -2.95
N LEU A 398 -6.09 22.62 -1.66
CA LEU A 398 -5.09 22.78 -0.60
C LEU A 398 -4.21 21.53 -0.46
N VAL A 399 -4.81 20.33 -0.41
CA VAL A 399 -4.06 19.07 -0.26
C VAL A 399 -3.17 18.81 -1.47
N LEU A 400 -3.68 19.05 -2.69
CA LEU A 400 -2.88 18.91 -3.92
C LEU A 400 -1.69 19.87 -3.94
N LYS A 401 -1.89 21.12 -3.50
CA LYS A 401 -0.81 22.11 -3.37
C LYS A 401 0.26 21.68 -2.37
N GLU A 402 -0.14 21.34 -1.14
CA GLU A 402 0.79 20.90 -0.10
C GLU A 402 1.53 19.62 -0.53
N THR A 403 0.84 18.68 -1.17
CA THR A 403 1.47 17.45 -1.65
C THR A 403 2.44 17.72 -2.80
N PHE A 404 2.12 18.64 -3.71
CA PHE A 404 3.02 19.01 -4.81
C PHE A 404 4.32 19.61 -4.29
N GLU A 405 4.25 20.53 -3.33
CA GLU A 405 5.45 21.12 -2.73
C GLU A 405 6.33 20.07 -2.02
N VAL A 406 5.72 19.12 -1.29
CA VAL A 406 6.47 18.04 -0.65
C VAL A 406 7.08 17.10 -1.70
N VAL A 407 6.34 16.71 -2.74
CA VAL A 407 6.86 15.82 -3.80
C VAL A 407 7.98 16.49 -4.60
N LYS A 408 7.86 17.79 -4.89
CA LYS A 408 8.88 18.58 -5.58
C LYS A 408 10.20 18.67 -4.82
N ALA A 409 10.15 18.61 -3.48
CA ALA A 409 11.35 18.53 -2.65
C ALA A 409 12.04 17.14 -2.72
N GLU A 410 11.33 16.10 -3.16
CA GLU A 410 11.79 14.72 -3.18
C GLU A 410 12.32 14.32 -4.56
N LYS A 411 13.63 14.07 -4.66
CA LYS A 411 14.30 13.80 -5.95
C LYS A 411 13.89 12.47 -6.62
N ASP A 412 13.40 11.52 -5.83
CA ASP A 412 13.10 10.15 -6.28
C ASP A 412 11.68 9.99 -6.82
N LEU A 413 10.85 11.04 -6.75
CA LEU A 413 9.46 11.00 -7.18
C LEU A 413 9.23 11.88 -8.41
N ASN A 414 8.39 11.40 -9.32
CA ASN A 414 7.95 12.19 -10.45
C ASN A 414 6.70 13.00 -10.06
N GLU A 415 6.89 14.29 -9.82
CA GLU A 415 5.86 15.26 -9.44
C GLU A 415 4.58 15.13 -10.26
N MET A 416 4.72 15.11 -11.59
CA MET A 416 3.59 15.10 -12.52
C MET A 416 2.80 13.78 -12.45
N LEU A 417 3.49 12.66 -12.25
CA LEU A 417 2.88 11.33 -12.15
C LEU A 417 2.08 11.19 -10.86
N GLU A 418 2.70 11.57 -9.74
CA GLU A 418 2.07 11.40 -8.42
C GLU A 418 0.92 12.40 -8.23
N ILE A 419 1.04 13.64 -8.72
CA ILE A 419 -0.07 14.61 -8.71
C ILE A 419 -1.23 14.16 -9.58
N SER A 420 -1.02 13.65 -10.79
CA SER A 420 -2.14 13.19 -11.63
C SER A 420 -2.89 12.02 -11.00
N ARG A 421 -2.20 11.11 -10.30
CA ARG A 421 -2.86 10.05 -9.51
C ARG A 421 -3.72 10.61 -8.39
N LEU A 422 -3.20 11.59 -7.65
CA LEU A 422 -3.94 12.26 -6.58
C LEU A 422 -5.16 13.01 -7.12
N GLN A 423 -5.01 13.74 -8.24
CA GLN A 423 -6.11 14.42 -8.92
C GLN A 423 -7.24 13.45 -9.28
N ILE A 424 -6.93 12.29 -9.86
CA ILE A 424 -7.93 11.26 -10.18
C ILE A 424 -8.65 10.80 -8.91
N ALA A 425 -7.90 10.53 -7.84
CA ALA A 425 -8.47 10.05 -6.58
C ALA A 425 -9.39 11.10 -5.93
N PHE A 426 -8.93 12.34 -5.79
CA PHE A 426 -9.71 13.43 -5.19
C PHE A 426 -10.93 13.79 -6.06
N PHE A 427 -10.75 14.03 -7.36
CA PHE A 427 -11.85 14.38 -8.26
C PHE A 427 -12.86 13.24 -8.42
N GLY A 428 -12.43 11.99 -8.26
CA GLY A 428 -13.31 10.82 -8.24
C GLY A 428 -14.21 10.71 -7.02
N THR A 429 -13.91 11.38 -5.91
CA THR A 429 -14.75 11.32 -4.70
C THR A 429 -16.02 12.17 -4.77
N PHE A 430 -16.13 13.09 -5.74
CA PHE A 430 -17.29 13.96 -5.93
C PHE A 430 -17.72 14.09 -7.41
N ASP A 431 -17.41 13.07 -8.22
CA ASP A 431 -17.80 12.96 -9.64
C ASP A 431 -17.47 14.20 -10.49
N CYS A 432 -16.27 14.75 -10.32
CA CYS A 432 -15.83 15.90 -11.09
C CYS A 432 -15.37 15.50 -12.50
N GLN A 433 -15.86 16.20 -13.53
CA GLN A 433 -15.45 16.00 -14.94
C GLN A 433 -13.94 16.12 -15.16
N ARG A 434 -13.23 16.87 -14.30
CA ARG A 434 -11.76 17.01 -14.34
C ARG A 434 -11.03 15.70 -14.08
N ARG A 435 -11.70 14.70 -13.50
CA ARG A 435 -11.14 13.35 -13.29
C ARG A 435 -10.73 12.71 -14.61
N ASP A 436 -11.54 12.83 -15.64
CA ASP A 436 -11.30 12.16 -16.92
C ASP A 436 -10.09 12.80 -17.61
N PHE A 437 -10.02 14.13 -17.59
CA PHE A 437 -8.82 14.86 -18.05
C PHE A 437 -7.56 14.52 -17.24
N ALA A 438 -7.66 14.40 -15.91
CA ALA A 438 -6.54 13.96 -15.07
C ALA A 438 -6.06 12.55 -15.45
N SER A 439 -6.99 11.66 -15.80
CA SER A 439 -6.68 10.30 -16.27
C SER A 439 -5.96 10.32 -17.62
N ASP A 440 -6.39 11.16 -18.55
CA ASP A 440 -5.73 11.32 -19.85
C ASP A 440 -4.31 11.89 -19.68
N VAL A 441 -4.13 12.90 -18.81
CA VAL A 441 -2.80 13.43 -18.47
C VAL A 441 -1.90 12.33 -17.89
N LEU A 442 -2.39 11.52 -16.94
CA LEU A 442 -1.61 10.42 -16.37
C LEU A 442 -1.20 9.40 -17.45
N ARG A 443 -2.15 8.97 -18.29
CA ARG A 443 -1.88 7.99 -19.37
C ARG A 443 -0.90 8.52 -20.41
N MET A 444 -0.98 9.81 -20.74
CA MET A 444 -0.02 10.47 -21.62
C MET A 444 1.39 10.49 -21.02
N GLN A 445 1.52 10.69 -19.70
CA GLN A 445 2.82 10.59 -19.01
C GLN A 445 3.36 9.16 -19.00
N GLU A 446 2.52 8.17 -18.75
CA GLU A 446 2.90 6.75 -18.80
C GLU A 446 3.34 6.35 -20.21
N ALA A 447 2.64 6.81 -21.25
CA ALA A 447 3.05 6.64 -22.64
C ALA A 447 4.42 7.26 -22.91
N ALA A 448 4.65 8.51 -22.47
CA ALA A 448 5.93 9.19 -22.64
C ALA A 448 7.07 8.48 -21.90
N ALA A 449 6.79 7.93 -20.71
CA ALA A 449 7.74 7.15 -19.93
C ALA A 449 8.08 5.83 -20.65
N LEU A 450 7.09 5.15 -21.23
CA LEU A 450 7.28 3.93 -22.01
C LEU A 450 8.18 4.17 -23.24
N PHE A 451 7.92 5.24 -24.01
CA PHE A 451 8.79 5.62 -25.12
C PHE A 451 10.22 5.91 -24.67
N THR A 452 10.38 6.59 -23.54
CA THR A 452 11.71 6.91 -22.97
C THR A 452 12.45 5.65 -22.56
N ALA A 453 11.76 4.71 -21.91
CA ALA A 453 12.36 3.47 -21.45
C ALA A 453 12.70 2.50 -22.59
N ALA A 454 11.91 2.52 -23.66
CA ALA A 454 12.14 1.71 -24.86
C ALA A 454 13.17 2.33 -25.83
N ALA A 455 13.54 3.60 -25.65
CA ALA A 455 14.48 4.30 -26.50
C ALA A 455 15.92 3.82 -26.29
N ILE A 456 16.66 3.71 -27.39
CA ILE A 456 18.10 3.47 -27.42
C ILE A 456 18.75 4.70 -28.06
N ALA A 457 19.65 5.35 -27.34
CA ALA A 457 20.48 6.41 -27.92
C ALA A 457 21.67 5.78 -28.65
N LYS A 458 21.71 5.88 -29.98
CA LYS A 458 22.86 5.51 -30.83
C LYS A 458 23.18 6.67 -31.75
N ASP A 459 24.44 7.12 -31.76
CA ASP A 459 24.95 8.16 -32.67
C ASP A 459 24.08 9.44 -32.70
N ASP A 460 23.74 9.97 -31.52
CA ASP A 460 22.84 11.13 -31.32
C ASP A 460 21.42 10.99 -31.92
N LYS A 461 21.03 9.77 -32.33
CA LYS A 461 19.69 9.45 -32.80
C LYS A 461 18.97 8.56 -31.81
N VAL A 462 17.68 8.84 -31.62
CA VAL A 462 16.77 7.98 -30.86
C VAL A 462 16.35 6.83 -31.78
N SER A 463 16.70 5.61 -31.37
CA SER A 463 16.28 4.36 -32.00
C SER A 463 15.46 3.53 -31.00
N PHE A 464 14.90 2.40 -31.43
CA PHE A 464 14.10 1.51 -30.60
C PHE A 464 14.50 0.05 -30.85
N GLU A 465 14.27 -0.81 -29.86
CA GLU A 465 14.39 -2.26 -30.06
C GLU A 465 13.36 -2.77 -31.07
N LEU A 466 13.75 -3.72 -31.93
CA LEU A 466 12.86 -4.25 -32.96
C LEU A 466 11.62 -4.96 -32.40
N ASP A 467 11.72 -5.47 -31.18
CA ASP A 467 10.67 -6.25 -30.53
C ASP A 467 9.68 -5.35 -29.75
N SER A 468 10.00 -4.06 -29.54
CA SER A 468 9.07 -3.10 -28.94
C SER A 468 8.21 -2.36 -29.97
N VAL A 469 8.46 -2.57 -31.28
CA VAL A 469 7.81 -1.83 -32.38
C VAL A 469 6.28 -1.89 -32.32
N TRP A 470 5.67 -3.09 -32.24
CA TRP A 470 4.21 -3.22 -32.23
C TRP A 470 3.54 -2.62 -31.00
N PRO A 471 3.99 -2.92 -29.76
CA PRO A 471 3.48 -2.24 -28.57
C PRO A 471 3.55 -0.71 -28.68
N LEU A 472 4.65 -0.18 -29.20
CA LEU A 472 4.83 1.27 -29.35
C LEU A 472 3.97 1.87 -30.48
N ILE A 473 3.67 1.12 -31.55
CA ILE A 473 2.73 1.55 -32.60
C ILE A 473 1.32 1.72 -32.00
N TYR A 474 0.83 0.76 -31.23
CA TYR A 474 -0.50 0.88 -30.61
C TYR A 474 -0.59 2.07 -29.65
N VAL A 475 0.47 2.29 -28.85
CA VAL A 475 0.53 3.46 -27.97
C VAL A 475 0.60 4.75 -28.78
N ALA A 476 1.34 4.80 -29.88
CA ALA A 476 1.41 5.97 -30.76
C ALA A 476 0.06 6.31 -31.40
N GLU A 477 -0.71 5.31 -31.83
CA GLU A 477 -2.06 5.50 -32.38
C GLU A 477 -3.00 6.10 -31.35
N TRP A 478 -3.01 5.54 -30.14
CA TRP A 478 -3.79 6.07 -29.03
C TRP A 478 -3.40 7.52 -28.70
N VAL A 479 -2.08 7.81 -28.62
CA VAL A 479 -1.58 9.17 -28.38
C VAL A 479 -2.08 10.14 -29.46
N PHE A 480 -1.99 9.79 -30.74
CA PHE A 480 -2.47 10.67 -31.81
C PHE A 480 -3.99 10.85 -31.78
N ALA A 481 -4.77 9.81 -31.53
CA ALA A 481 -6.22 9.93 -31.43
C ALA A 481 -6.63 10.87 -30.29
N THR A 482 -6.06 10.69 -29.10
CA THR A 482 -6.35 11.55 -27.93
C THR A 482 -5.87 12.98 -28.15
N LEU A 483 -4.67 13.18 -28.71
CA LEU A 483 -4.19 14.53 -29.06
C LEU A 483 -5.08 15.18 -30.12
N ALA A 484 -5.52 14.45 -31.16
CA ALA A 484 -6.38 15.00 -32.20
C ALA A 484 -7.68 15.53 -31.60
N GLN A 485 -8.30 14.77 -30.70
CA GLN A 485 -9.49 15.18 -29.98
C GLN A 485 -9.25 16.46 -29.17
N SER A 486 -8.19 16.49 -28.36
CA SER A 486 -7.84 17.69 -27.58
C SER A 486 -7.56 18.91 -28.46
N LEU A 487 -6.89 18.73 -29.61
CA LEU A 487 -6.59 19.81 -30.55
C LEU A 487 -7.85 20.35 -31.24
N ARG A 488 -8.82 19.49 -31.56
CA ARG A 488 -10.13 19.92 -32.07
C ARG A 488 -10.87 20.77 -31.05
N GLU A 489 -10.90 20.36 -29.79
CA GLU A 489 -11.53 21.13 -28.70
C GLU A 489 -10.88 22.50 -28.52
N ILE A 490 -9.54 22.58 -28.62
CA ILE A 490 -8.80 23.84 -28.58
C ILE A 490 -9.22 24.77 -29.74
N ILE A 491 -9.33 24.23 -30.96
CA ILE A 491 -9.74 25.03 -32.13
C ILE A 491 -11.19 25.51 -32.00
N LEU A 492 -12.10 24.63 -31.57
CA LEU A 492 -13.50 24.98 -31.36
C LEU A 492 -13.65 26.06 -30.28
N HIS A 493 -12.90 25.97 -29.20
CA HIS A 493 -12.91 26.98 -28.15
C HIS A 493 -12.33 28.32 -28.63
N ARG A 494 -11.24 28.29 -29.42
CA ARG A 494 -10.71 29.50 -30.07
C ARG A 494 -11.77 30.17 -30.95
N ALA A 495 -12.46 29.42 -31.80
CA ALA A 495 -13.50 29.96 -32.67
C ALA A 495 -14.64 30.60 -31.85
N SER A 496 -15.02 29.98 -30.72
CA SER A 496 -16.00 30.54 -29.78
C SER A 496 -15.58 31.91 -29.22
N LEU A 497 -14.30 32.08 -28.86
CA LEU A 497 -13.75 33.35 -28.37
C LEU A 497 -13.60 34.41 -29.48
N GLU A 498 -13.41 33.99 -30.74
CA GLU A 498 -13.41 34.90 -31.89
C GLU A 498 -14.82 35.44 -32.19
N TRP A 499 -15.86 34.65 -31.91
CA TRP A 499 -17.27 35.01 -32.14
C TRP A 499 -17.95 35.73 -30.96
N GLY A 500 -17.19 36.11 -29.93
CA GLY A 500 -17.67 36.96 -28.83
C GLY A 500 -18.41 36.23 -27.72
N ALA A 501 -18.23 34.91 -27.59
CA ALA A 501 -18.76 34.14 -26.47
C ALA A 501 -17.75 34.12 -25.30
N ASP A 502 -17.47 35.30 -24.74
CA ASP A 502 -16.47 35.49 -23.68
C ASP A 502 -16.82 34.77 -22.36
N ASP A 503 -18.08 34.36 -22.18
CA ASP A 503 -18.59 33.64 -21.00
C ASP A 503 -18.45 32.10 -21.09
N VAL A 504 -17.93 31.54 -22.19
CA VAL A 504 -17.79 30.08 -22.34
C VAL A 504 -16.58 29.57 -21.54
N ALA A 505 -16.83 28.73 -20.54
CA ALA A 505 -15.78 28.10 -19.76
C ALA A 505 -14.82 27.30 -20.67
N ALA A 506 -13.52 27.60 -20.57
CA ALA A 506 -12.50 26.90 -21.35
C ALA A 506 -12.47 25.40 -21.01
N PRO A 507 -12.49 24.51 -22.02
CA PRO A 507 -12.35 23.07 -21.77
C PRO A 507 -10.96 22.76 -21.22
N SER A 508 -10.85 21.76 -20.35
CA SER A 508 -9.57 21.40 -19.71
C SER A 508 -8.49 21.03 -20.74
N ALA A 509 -8.86 20.53 -21.91
CA ALA A 509 -7.94 20.26 -23.03
C ALA A 509 -7.07 21.47 -23.43
N VAL A 510 -7.56 22.70 -23.24
CA VAL A 510 -6.81 23.94 -23.46
C VAL A 510 -5.51 23.99 -22.65
N LEU A 511 -5.47 23.34 -21.49
CA LEU A 511 -4.28 23.28 -20.65
C LEU A 511 -3.11 22.57 -21.33
N TYR A 512 -3.34 21.66 -22.28
CA TYR A 512 -2.25 21.06 -23.07
C TYR A 512 -1.48 22.08 -23.91
N ALA A 513 -2.17 23.14 -24.37
CA ALA A 513 -1.53 24.22 -25.11
C ALA A 513 -1.02 25.32 -24.18
N VAL A 514 -1.71 25.59 -23.08
CA VAL A 514 -1.50 26.79 -22.28
C VAL A 514 -0.58 26.55 -21.08
N ASN A 515 -0.69 25.42 -20.38
CA ASN A 515 0.14 25.15 -19.21
C ASN A 515 1.54 24.62 -19.61
N PRO A 516 2.65 25.19 -19.11
CA PRO A 516 4.00 24.82 -19.55
C PRO A 516 4.38 23.36 -19.24
N TYR A 517 3.88 22.77 -18.14
CA TYR A 517 4.16 21.38 -17.79
C TYR A 517 3.49 20.41 -18.77
N LEU A 518 2.20 20.63 -19.06
CA LEU A 518 1.44 19.81 -20.00
C LEU A 518 1.88 20.03 -21.45
N ARG A 519 2.23 21.28 -21.81
CA ARG A 519 2.80 21.59 -23.12
C ARG A 519 4.12 20.87 -23.36
N SER A 520 4.98 20.81 -22.35
CA SER A 520 6.24 20.05 -22.38
C SER A 520 6.00 18.55 -22.58
N LEU A 521 4.97 17.99 -21.92
CA LEU A 521 4.54 16.60 -22.13
C LEU A 521 4.08 16.35 -23.58
N VAL A 522 3.23 17.21 -24.13
CA VAL A 522 2.76 17.08 -25.52
C VAL A 522 3.92 17.19 -26.51
N LEU A 523 4.81 18.17 -26.32
CA LEU A 523 6.01 18.34 -27.15
C LEU A 523 6.91 17.09 -27.09
N ARG A 524 7.10 16.52 -25.91
CA ARG A 524 7.88 15.29 -25.72
C ARG A 524 7.24 14.11 -26.45
N LEU A 525 5.94 13.92 -26.31
CA LEU A 525 5.21 12.84 -26.98
C LEU A 525 5.24 12.99 -28.50
N LEU A 526 4.98 14.19 -29.04
CA LEU A 526 5.06 14.43 -30.48
C LEU A 526 6.47 14.12 -31.01
N ALA A 527 7.51 14.52 -30.29
CA ALA A 527 8.89 14.21 -30.67
C ALA A 527 9.21 12.70 -30.62
N GLN A 528 8.75 12.00 -29.58
CA GLN A 528 8.97 10.56 -29.41
C GLN A 528 8.23 9.73 -30.45
N VAL A 529 6.96 10.05 -30.71
CA VAL A 529 6.17 9.39 -31.75
C VAL A 529 6.76 9.69 -33.14
N GLN A 530 7.23 10.91 -33.38
CA GLN A 530 7.93 11.23 -34.63
C GLN A 530 9.24 10.45 -34.77
N ALA A 531 10.00 10.28 -33.68
CA ALA A 531 11.20 9.42 -33.70
C ALA A 531 10.85 7.96 -33.99
N LEU A 532 9.77 7.43 -33.41
CA LEU A 532 9.29 6.07 -33.69
C LEU A 532 8.91 5.92 -35.17
N THR A 533 8.09 6.83 -35.71
CA THR A 533 7.64 6.75 -37.11
C THR A 533 8.82 6.79 -38.09
N ALA A 534 9.82 7.65 -37.82
CA ALA A 534 11.06 7.71 -38.60
C ALA A 534 11.89 6.41 -38.48
N PHE A 535 12.00 5.87 -37.26
CA PHE A 535 12.67 4.61 -37.03
C PHE A 535 12.00 3.46 -37.81
N VAL A 536 10.70 3.25 -37.61
CA VAL A 536 9.92 2.17 -38.26
C VAL A 536 10.00 2.25 -39.78
N SER A 537 9.91 3.45 -40.35
CA SER A 537 10.05 3.68 -41.79
C SER A 537 11.39 3.21 -42.36
N THR A 538 12.46 3.31 -41.56
CA THR A 538 13.83 2.95 -41.96
C THR A 538 14.23 1.52 -41.62
N ILE A 539 13.41 0.75 -40.90
CA ILE A 539 13.70 -0.65 -40.55
C ILE A 539 13.89 -1.47 -41.84
N LYS A 540 15.06 -2.12 -41.96
CA LYS A 540 15.36 -3.08 -43.05
C LYS A 540 15.28 -4.54 -42.62
N ARG A 541 15.25 -4.79 -41.29
CA ARG A 541 15.24 -6.13 -40.71
C ARG A 541 13.80 -6.60 -40.46
N PRO A 542 13.51 -7.91 -40.53
CA PRO A 542 12.21 -8.43 -40.14
C PRO A 542 11.96 -8.16 -38.65
N ILE A 543 10.71 -7.87 -38.27
CA ILE A 543 10.27 -7.67 -36.87
C ILE A 543 9.31 -8.78 -36.47
N LEU A 544 8.96 -8.86 -35.18
CA LEU A 544 7.99 -9.83 -34.71
C LEU A 544 6.57 -9.49 -35.23
N PRO A 545 5.76 -10.49 -35.62
CA PRO A 545 4.34 -10.24 -35.88
C PRO A 545 3.58 -9.85 -34.59
N PRO A 546 2.50 -9.05 -34.70
CA PRO A 546 1.76 -8.52 -33.55
C PRO A 546 1.16 -9.62 -32.65
N GLU A 547 0.76 -10.74 -33.26
CA GLU A 547 0.16 -11.89 -32.58
C GLU A 547 1.16 -12.97 -32.18
N SER A 548 2.48 -12.70 -32.22
CA SER A 548 3.50 -13.71 -31.86
C SER A 548 3.17 -14.30 -30.48
N PRO A 549 2.81 -15.59 -30.37
CA PRO A 549 2.58 -16.23 -29.09
C PRO A 549 3.93 -16.44 -28.45
N GLY A 550 4.50 -15.38 -27.88
CA GLY A 550 5.75 -15.47 -27.18
C GLY A 550 5.50 -16.13 -25.84
N LEU A 551 5.30 -17.46 -25.81
CA LEU A 551 5.28 -18.35 -24.63
C LEU A 551 5.29 -19.83 -25.01
N SER A 552 6.50 -20.41 -25.04
CA SER A 552 6.87 -21.82 -24.79
C SER A 552 8.09 -22.17 -25.63
N GLY A 553 9.30 -22.15 -25.04
CA GLY A 553 10.53 -22.80 -25.56
C GLY A 553 11.10 -22.39 -26.93
N VAL A 554 10.35 -21.72 -27.80
CA VAL A 554 10.72 -21.39 -29.18
C VAL A 554 11.06 -19.91 -29.29
N ALA A 555 12.21 -19.60 -29.87
CA ALA A 555 12.61 -18.23 -30.15
C ALA A 555 11.57 -17.57 -31.09
N PRO A 556 11.08 -16.36 -30.77
CA PRO A 556 10.02 -15.74 -31.55
C PRO A 556 10.53 -15.43 -32.96
N ILE A 557 9.80 -15.89 -33.98
CA ILE A 557 10.21 -15.80 -35.39
C ILE A 557 9.81 -14.44 -35.94
N ARG A 558 10.78 -13.73 -36.54
CA ARG A 558 10.56 -12.42 -37.17
C ARG A 558 10.10 -12.59 -38.62
N ASP A 559 9.16 -11.76 -39.06
CA ASP A 559 8.55 -11.80 -40.38
C ASP A 559 8.75 -10.45 -41.12
N VAL A 560 9.09 -10.52 -42.40
CA VAL A 560 9.21 -9.35 -43.29
C VAL A 560 7.84 -8.72 -43.53
N LYS A 561 6.76 -9.50 -43.59
CA LYS A 561 5.39 -8.98 -43.77
C LYS A 561 4.97 -8.11 -42.59
N ALA A 562 5.35 -8.50 -41.37
CA ALA A 562 5.11 -7.69 -40.17
C ALA A 562 5.82 -6.33 -40.26
N THR A 563 7.06 -6.29 -40.79
CA THR A 563 7.78 -5.03 -41.03
C THR A 563 7.08 -4.15 -42.07
N VAL A 564 6.60 -4.73 -43.17
CA VAL A 564 5.85 -3.97 -44.21
C VAL A 564 4.57 -3.38 -43.62
N LEU A 565 3.79 -4.19 -42.89
CA LEU A 565 2.55 -3.73 -42.25
C LEU A 565 2.82 -2.62 -41.23
N ALA A 566 3.86 -2.75 -40.41
CA ALA A 566 4.26 -1.71 -39.46
C ALA A 566 4.62 -0.40 -40.17
N LYS A 567 5.33 -0.46 -41.31
CA LYS A 567 5.66 0.71 -42.13
C LYS A 567 4.42 1.39 -42.70
N ASP A 568 3.50 0.62 -43.25
CA ASP A 568 2.26 1.16 -43.80
C ASP A 568 1.41 1.83 -42.72
N ARG A 569 1.33 1.20 -41.54
CA ARG A 569 0.58 1.74 -40.39
C ARG A 569 1.17 3.05 -39.86
N VAL A 570 2.49 3.19 -39.77
CA VAL A 570 3.10 4.48 -39.35
C VAL A 570 3.08 5.56 -40.43
N LYS A 571 3.07 5.21 -41.72
CA LYS A 571 3.16 6.15 -42.85
C LYS A 571 1.96 7.11 -42.92
N GLY A 572 0.79 6.69 -42.43
CA GLY A 572 -0.44 7.47 -42.42
C GLY A 572 -0.93 7.90 -41.03
N MET A 573 -0.25 7.52 -39.95
CA MET A 573 -0.82 7.59 -38.59
C MET A 573 -1.23 9.00 -38.15
N ALA A 574 -0.37 10.00 -38.36
CA ALA A 574 -0.69 11.38 -38.00
C ALA A 574 -1.67 12.03 -39.00
N VAL A 575 -1.56 11.67 -40.29
CA VAL A 575 -2.38 12.23 -41.37
C VAL A 575 -3.82 11.75 -41.27
N GLY A 576 -4.05 10.47 -40.97
CA GLY A 576 -5.38 9.89 -40.73
C GLY A 576 -6.01 10.27 -39.38
N GLN A 577 -5.36 11.16 -38.63
CA GLN A 577 -5.95 11.85 -37.48
C GLN A 577 -6.01 13.37 -37.73
N GLY A 578 -5.65 13.82 -38.93
CA GLY A 578 -5.59 15.23 -39.31
C GLY A 578 -4.47 16.06 -38.66
N ILE A 579 -3.55 15.44 -37.90
CA ILE A 579 -2.50 16.14 -37.14
C ILE A 579 -1.28 16.42 -38.02
N ASN A 580 -0.97 17.70 -38.20
CA ASN A 580 0.33 18.12 -38.73
C ASN A 580 1.36 18.30 -37.60
N VAL A 581 2.11 17.23 -37.30
CA VAL A 581 3.08 17.17 -36.19
C VAL A 581 4.08 18.32 -36.23
N VAL A 582 4.60 18.66 -37.42
CA VAL A 582 5.63 19.71 -37.56
C VAL A 582 5.05 21.10 -37.29
N LYS A 583 3.87 21.41 -37.83
CA LYS A 583 3.21 22.71 -37.60
C LYS A 583 2.86 22.89 -36.12
N TRP A 584 2.21 21.90 -35.52
CA TRP A 584 1.84 21.92 -34.11
C TRP A 584 3.06 21.95 -33.18
N GLY A 585 4.07 21.12 -33.44
CA GLY A 585 5.31 21.10 -32.66
C GLY A 585 6.05 22.44 -32.69
N LYS A 586 6.15 23.09 -33.86
CA LYS A 586 6.78 24.43 -33.97
C LYS A 586 6.00 25.50 -33.21
N ALA A 587 4.67 25.52 -33.32
CA ALA A 587 3.83 26.50 -32.64
C ALA A 587 3.89 26.34 -31.11
N LEU A 588 3.73 25.11 -30.61
CA LEU A 588 3.83 24.80 -29.17
C LEU A 588 5.23 25.10 -28.63
N MET A 589 6.29 24.84 -29.41
CA MET A 589 7.65 25.17 -29.02
C MET A 589 7.91 26.68 -28.99
N ALA A 590 7.32 27.45 -29.92
CA ALA A 590 7.41 28.91 -29.91
C ALA A 590 6.78 29.49 -28.64
N LEU A 591 5.59 28.99 -28.27
CA LEU A 591 4.94 29.34 -27.01
C LEU A 591 5.78 28.94 -25.78
N GLN A 592 6.43 27.77 -25.83
CA GLN A 592 7.31 27.31 -24.74
C GLN A 592 8.53 28.21 -24.54
N LYS A 593 9.15 28.70 -25.62
CA LYS A 593 10.32 29.58 -25.56
C LYS A 593 9.97 31.01 -25.13
N GLY A 594 8.76 31.47 -25.42
CA GLY A 594 8.27 32.79 -25.03
C GLY A 594 7.76 32.88 -23.59
N ALA A 595 7.58 31.76 -22.90
CA ALA A 595 7.12 31.74 -21.52
C ALA A 595 8.31 31.86 -20.54
N PRO A 596 8.23 32.73 -19.52
CA PRO A 596 9.19 32.72 -18.40
C PRO A 596 9.12 31.39 -17.64
N THR A 597 10.06 31.16 -16.72
CA THR A 597 10.02 30.02 -15.78
C THR A 597 8.64 29.86 -15.15
N ALA A 598 8.21 28.61 -14.92
CA ALA A 598 6.88 28.27 -14.43
C ALA A 598 6.46 29.16 -13.25
N THR A 599 5.31 29.80 -13.38
CA THR A 599 4.75 30.73 -12.40
C THR A 599 3.91 30.01 -11.34
N GLU A 600 3.56 30.70 -10.25
CA GLU A 600 2.59 30.17 -9.28
C GLU A 600 1.21 29.95 -9.94
N GLU A 601 0.82 30.78 -10.90
CA GLU A 601 -0.43 30.62 -11.65
C GLU A 601 -0.43 29.36 -12.52
N ASP A 602 0.71 29.03 -13.14
CA ASP A 602 0.87 27.77 -13.89
C ASP A 602 0.73 26.55 -12.97
N THR A 603 1.29 26.64 -11.77
CA THR A 603 1.19 25.58 -10.76
C THR A 603 -0.25 25.43 -10.28
N LYS A 604 -0.94 26.54 -9.99
CA LYS A 604 -2.36 26.54 -9.62
C LYS A 604 -3.23 25.95 -10.72
N SER A 605 -3.05 26.37 -11.97
CA SER A 605 -3.75 25.82 -13.14
C SER A 605 -3.55 24.32 -13.29
N LEU A 606 -2.32 23.84 -13.05
CA LEU A 606 -1.99 22.42 -13.10
C LEU A 606 -2.73 21.64 -12.00
N LEU A 607 -2.70 22.12 -10.76
CA LEU A 607 -3.31 21.43 -9.62
C LEU A 607 -4.83 21.39 -9.73
N GLU A 608 -5.44 22.51 -10.12
CA GLU A 608 -6.88 22.62 -10.24
C GLU A 608 -7.43 22.03 -11.54
N LEU A 609 -6.57 21.75 -12.54
CA LEU A 609 -6.96 21.41 -13.93
C LEU A 609 -7.99 22.40 -14.49
N HIS A 610 -7.73 23.68 -14.28
CA HIS A 610 -8.55 24.78 -14.74
C HIS A 610 -7.68 25.88 -15.36
N VAL A 611 -8.20 26.53 -16.40
CA VAL A 611 -7.50 27.64 -17.05
C VAL A 611 -7.63 28.87 -16.15
N SER A 612 -6.53 29.31 -15.54
CA SER A 612 -6.51 30.49 -14.65
C SER A 612 -6.17 31.81 -15.35
N MET A 613 -5.88 31.77 -16.65
CA MET A 613 -5.41 32.95 -17.40
C MET A 613 -6.56 33.89 -17.78
N SER A 614 -6.26 35.18 -17.89
CA SER A 614 -7.25 36.15 -18.36
C SER A 614 -7.69 35.85 -19.79
N PRO A 615 -8.97 36.13 -20.15
CA PRO A 615 -9.49 35.82 -21.49
C PRO A 615 -8.68 36.43 -22.63
N GLU A 616 -8.14 37.64 -22.46
CA GLU A 616 -7.30 38.29 -23.47
C GLU A 616 -5.99 37.55 -23.73
N VAL A 617 -5.32 37.10 -22.67
CA VAL A 617 -4.04 36.38 -22.79
C VAL A 617 -4.29 34.97 -23.34
N LEU A 618 -5.40 34.34 -22.92
CA LEU A 618 -5.84 33.08 -23.49
C LEU A 618 -6.10 33.22 -25.00
N LYS A 619 -6.85 34.24 -25.43
CA LYS A 619 -7.14 34.50 -26.85
C LYS A 619 -5.86 34.67 -27.67
N ARG A 620 -4.92 35.53 -27.23
CA ARG A 620 -3.62 35.72 -27.89
C ARG A 620 -2.81 34.42 -27.98
N THR A 621 -2.85 33.59 -26.92
CA THR A 621 -2.14 32.30 -26.89
C THR A 621 -2.73 31.32 -27.89
N LEU A 622 -4.06 31.25 -27.98
CA LEU A 622 -4.76 30.38 -28.94
C LEU A 622 -4.63 30.87 -30.38
N GLU A 623 -4.55 32.19 -30.60
CA GLU A 623 -4.31 32.78 -31.92
C GLU A 623 -2.97 32.34 -32.53
N ALA A 624 -1.95 32.13 -31.70
CA ALA A 624 -0.64 31.64 -32.10
C ALA A 624 -0.62 30.15 -32.51
N LEU A 625 -1.69 29.39 -32.24
CA LEU A 625 -1.78 27.98 -32.59
C LEU A 625 -2.27 27.77 -34.04
N PRO A 626 -1.86 26.66 -34.70
CA PRO A 626 -2.34 26.33 -36.04
C PRO A 626 -3.85 26.03 -36.04
N ASN A 627 -4.54 26.37 -37.13
CA ASN A 627 -5.94 25.98 -37.38
C ASN A 627 -6.07 25.17 -38.69
N PRO A 628 -5.59 23.91 -38.74
CA PRO A 628 -5.64 23.12 -39.96
C PRO A 628 -7.03 22.49 -40.13
N SER A 629 -7.67 22.74 -41.28
CA SER A 629 -8.93 22.10 -41.67
C SER A 629 -8.82 20.57 -41.68
N SER A 630 -7.63 20.01 -41.92
CA SER A 630 -7.37 18.56 -41.91
C SER A 630 -7.79 17.86 -40.62
N LEU A 631 -7.81 18.55 -39.47
CA LEU A 631 -8.30 17.97 -38.22
C LEU A 631 -9.79 17.61 -38.26
N PHE A 632 -10.57 18.25 -39.13
CA PHE A 632 -12.02 18.07 -39.28
C PHE A 632 -12.42 17.35 -40.57
N MET A 633 -11.46 16.97 -41.42
CA MET A 633 -11.75 16.30 -42.70
C MET A 633 -11.94 14.78 -42.56
N ASP A 634 -11.51 14.19 -41.44
CA ASP A 634 -11.81 12.78 -41.12
C ASP A 634 -13.14 12.71 -40.38
N GLU A 635 -14.21 12.34 -41.10
CA GLU A 635 -15.56 12.17 -40.54
C GLU A 635 -15.73 10.88 -39.73
N HIS A 636 -14.83 9.90 -39.79
CA HIS A 636 -15.01 8.61 -39.11
C HIS A 636 -13.76 8.20 -38.33
N SER A 637 -13.63 8.72 -37.12
CA SER A 637 -13.24 7.87 -36.00
C SER A 637 -14.51 7.60 -35.21
N GLU A 638 -15.40 6.76 -35.74
CA GLU A 638 -16.00 5.81 -34.82
C GLU A 638 -14.77 5.18 -34.14
N LEU A 639 -14.57 5.49 -32.85
CA LEU A 639 -13.97 4.50 -31.98
C LEU A 639 -14.67 3.22 -32.42
N GLU A 640 -13.98 2.27 -33.06
CA GLU A 640 -14.52 0.94 -33.17
C GLU A 640 -14.89 0.60 -31.73
N ILE A 641 -16.19 0.70 -31.43
CA ILE A 641 -16.77 0.14 -30.24
C ILE A 641 -16.61 -1.33 -30.55
N PHE A 642 -15.44 -1.86 -30.19
CA PHE A 642 -15.27 -3.28 -30.03
C PHE A 642 -16.37 -3.67 -29.07
N ASP A 643 -17.44 -4.26 -29.60
CA ASP A 643 -18.63 -4.70 -28.87
C ASP A 643 -18.34 -5.96 -28.02
N ARG A 644 -17.07 -6.09 -27.66
CA ARG A 644 -16.56 -6.75 -26.49
C ARG A 644 -15.53 -5.78 -25.95
N VAL A 645 -15.73 -5.33 -24.72
CA VAL A 645 -14.60 -4.78 -23.98
C VAL A 645 -13.61 -5.90 -23.71
N THR A 646 -12.83 -6.26 -24.71
CA THR A 646 -11.46 -6.71 -24.49
C THR A 646 -10.74 -5.44 -24.04
N PHE A 647 -10.91 -5.15 -22.76
CA PHE A 647 -9.89 -4.44 -22.01
C PHE A 647 -8.64 -5.31 -22.18
N MET A 648 -7.85 -5.06 -23.21
CA MET A 648 -6.45 -4.91 -22.86
C MET A 648 -6.42 -3.66 -22.00
N ARG A 649 -6.60 -3.88 -20.68
CA ARG A 649 -5.85 -3.09 -19.70
C ARG A 649 -4.49 -2.88 -20.36
N LEU A 650 -3.93 -1.66 -20.37
CA LEU A 650 -2.48 -1.56 -20.35
C LEU A 650 -2.05 -2.63 -19.35
N PRO A 651 -1.46 -3.77 -19.80
CA PRO A 651 -1.37 -4.94 -18.95
C PRO A 651 -0.70 -4.45 -17.68
N LYS A 652 -1.22 -4.85 -16.51
CA LYS A 652 -0.72 -4.42 -15.21
C LYS A 652 0.78 -4.78 -15.16
N ALA A 653 1.62 -3.85 -15.61
CA ALA A 653 2.87 -4.14 -16.31
C ALA A 653 2.71 -5.13 -17.49
N ILE A 654 3.19 -4.78 -18.69
CA ILE A 654 3.71 -5.84 -19.57
C ILE A 654 4.79 -6.50 -18.69
N GLY A 655 4.71 -7.80 -18.43
CA GLY A 655 5.62 -8.43 -17.48
C GLY A 655 5.60 -9.93 -17.64
N ALA A 656 6.65 -10.56 -17.14
CA ALA A 656 6.67 -12.00 -16.99
C ALA A 656 6.87 -12.33 -15.51
N ALA A 657 6.04 -13.21 -14.97
CA ALA A 657 6.23 -13.81 -13.67
C ALA A 657 6.99 -15.12 -13.87
N CYS A 658 7.93 -15.40 -13.00
CA CYS A 658 8.47 -16.73 -12.94
C CYS A 658 7.38 -17.69 -12.47
N ASN A 659 7.15 -18.78 -13.21
CA ASN A 659 6.21 -19.84 -12.83
C ASN A 659 6.53 -20.56 -11.51
N ARG A 660 7.70 -20.30 -10.92
CA ARG A 660 8.20 -20.97 -9.72
C ARG A 660 8.40 -20.02 -8.54
N CYS A 661 9.09 -18.89 -8.76
CA CYS A 661 9.42 -17.92 -7.72
C CYS A 661 8.41 -16.77 -7.63
N GLU A 662 7.51 -16.64 -8.61
CA GLU A 662 6.65 -15.46 -8.83
C GLU A 662 7.38 -14.11 -8.88
N GLY A 663 8.73 -14.13 -8.87
CA GLY A 663 9.56 -13.00 -9.21
C GLY A 663 9.09 -12.43 -10.54
N ARG A 664 9.18 -11.11 -10.69
CA ARG A 664 8.65 -10.41 -11.87
C ARG A 664 9.80 -9.76 -12.63
N THR A 665 9.88 -10.00 -13.93
CA THR A 665 10.59 -9.09 -14.85
C THR A 665 9.56 -8.11 -15.38
N LEU A 666 9.64 -6.86 -14.96
CA LEU A 666 8.72 -5.82 -15.45
C LEU A 666 9.20 -5.34 -16.83
N LEU A 667 8.31 -5.36 -17.83
CA LEU A 667 8.33 -4.43 -18.98
C LEU A 667 7.54 -3.15 -18.62
N GLY A 668 7.61 -2.75 -17.35
CA GLY A 668 7.07 -1.50 -16.82
C GLY A 668 8.21 -0.66 -16.24
N VAL A 669 8.18 0.64 -16.52
CA VAL A 669 9.16 1.62 -16.06
C VAL A 669 9.20 1.59 -14.52
N PRO A 670 10.27 1.11 -13.86
CA PRO A 670 10.48 1.45 -12.45
C PRO A 670 10.54 2.97 -12.40
N GLY A 671 9.93 3.59 -11.39
CA GLY A 671 9.87 5.05 -11.24
C GLY A 671 11.21 5.77 -11.03
N GLY A 672 12.29 5.32 -11.66
CA GLY A 672 13.53 6.04 -11.86
C GLY A 672 13.79 6.12 -13.37
N VAL A 673 13.95 7.35 -13.87
CA VAL A 673 14.47 7.59 -15.21
C VAL A 673 15.81 6.85 -15.31
N SER A 674 15.91 5.83 -16.17
CA SER A 674 17.21 5.25 -16.48
C SER A 674 18.09 6.40 -17.00
N PRO A 675 19.24 6.69 -16.37
CA PRO A 675 20.08 7.78 -16.83
C PRO A 675 20.43 7.55 -18.31
N ARG A 676 20.43 8.63 -19.10
CA ARG A 676 20.91 8.61 -20.47
C ARG A 676 22.24 7.84 -20.51
N GLY A 677 22.23 6.65 -21.12
CA GLY A 677 23.41 5.76 -21.20
C GLY A 677 23.23 4.35 -20.64
N GLY A 678 22.09 3.99 -20.05
CA GLY A 678 21.79 2.59 -19.64
C GLY A 678 21.26 1.70 -20.79
N GLU A 679 21.41 0.38 -20.66
CA GLU A 679 20.77 -0.63 -21.53
C GLU A 679 19.25 -0.45 -21.55
N SER A 680 18.60 -0.69 -22.70
CA SER A 680 17.14 -0.61 -22.84
C SER A 680 16.44 -1.54 -21.85
N ILE A 681 15.25 -1.17 -21.33
CA ILE A 681 14.44 -2.10 -20.51
C ILE A 681 14.17 -3.41 -21.24
N TRP A 682 14.17 -3.37 -22.57
CA TRP A 682 13.93 -4.51 -23.44
C TRP A 682 15.18 -5.38 -23.66
N GLU A 683 16.37 -4.79 -23.62
CA GLU A 683 17.65 -5.51 -23.60
C GLU A 683 17.83 -6.21 -22.24
N LYS A 684 17.59 -5.49 -21.14
CA LYS A 684 17.60 -6.07 -19.79
C LYS A 684 16.61 -7.22 -19.67
N TRP A 685 15.38 -7.04 -20.17
CA TRP A 685 14.39 -8.10 -20.19
C TRP A 685 14.81 -9.31 -21.02
N LYS A 686 15.45 -9.12 -22.18
CA LYS A 686 15.98 -10.23 -22.99
C LYS A 686 17.07 -11.01 -22.25
N GLU A 687 17.95 -10.31 -21.54
CA GLU A 687 19.01 -10.95 -20.76
C GLU A 687 18.44 -11.70 -19.55
N GLU A 688 17.53 -11.09 -18.79
CA GLU A 688 16.79 -11.77 -17.71
C GLU A 688 16.01 -12.98 -18.23
N ARG A 689 15.40 -12.88 -19.43
CA ARG A 689 14.72 -13.98 -20.09
C ARG A 689 15.68 -15.10 -20.50
N ARG A 690 16.88 -14.75 -20.99
CA ARG A 690 17.92 -15.71 -21.40
C ARG A 690 18.50 -16.47 -20.21
N LEU A 691 18.65 -15.79 -19.07
CA LEU A 691 19.20 -16.34 -17.83
C LEU A 691 18.17 -17.15 -17.00
N GLY A 692 16.86 -16.90 -17.19
CA GLY A 692 15.79 -17.49 -16.38
C GLY A 692 15.64 -16.81 -15.00
N CYS A 693 14.60 -17.14 -14.21
CA CYS A 693 14.57 -16.66 -12.81
C CYS A 693 15.75 -17.31 -12.07
N ALA A 694 16.38 -16.56 -11.17
CA ALA A 694 17.44 -17.07 -10.29
C ALA A 694 17.04 -18.35 -9.52
N CYS A 695 15.74 -18.60 -9.34
CA CYS A 695 15.21 -19.85 -8.77
C CYS A 695 15.21 -21.06 -9.74
N GLY A 696 15.70 -20.91 -10.96
CA GLY A 696 15.63 -21.92 -12.03
C GLY A 696 14.25 -22.09 -12.68
N GLY A 697 13.31 -21.17 -12.43
CA GLY A 697 11.98 -21.18 -13.05
C GLY A 697 11.93 -20.39 -14.36
N SER A 698 10.91 -20.68 -15.18
CA SER A 698 10.71 -20.04 -16.48
C SER A 698 9.79 -18.84 -16.36
N TRP A 699 10.09 -17.80 -17.12
CA TRP A 699 9.27 -16.60 -17.22
C TRP A 699 7.99 -16.87 -18.05
N VAL A 700 6.83 -16.59 -17.46
CA VAL A 700 5.50 -16.77 -18.04
C VAL A 700 4.78 -15.40 -18.08
N ARG A 701 4.04 -15.06 -19.15
CA ARG A 701 3.27 -13.80 -19.19
C ARG A 701 2.29 -13.77 -18.03
N ILE A 702 2.15 -12.58 -17.46
CA ILE A 702 1.07 -12.20 -16.54
C ILE A 702 0.20 -11.14 -17.18
#